data_AF-A0A3M0WAN3-F1
#
_entry.id   AF-A0A3M0WAN3-F1
#
_cell.length_a   1.000
_cell.length_b   1.000
_cell.length_c   1.000
_cell.angle_alpha   90.00
_cell.angle_beta   90.00
_cell.angle_gamma   90.00
#
_symmetry.space_group_name_H-M   'P 1'
#
loop_
_entity.id
_entity.type
_entity.pdbx_description
1 polymer ?
#
loop_
_entity_poly.entity_id
_entity_poly.type
_entity_poly.pdbx_seq_one_letter_code
_entity_poly.pdbx_strand_id
1 'polypeptide(L)'
;MAAPNIPEEQWAVVFEKTGGPLEYKKIPVPKPGPTEVLINIKYSGVCHTDLHAWKGDWPIPTKLPLVGGHEGAGIVVARGELVTDEDAKIGEAVGVKWLNDSCLSCTFCQQSDEPLCLQAKLSGYLVDGSFQQFAIASAKHVAHIPEGVPLDEISPILCAGITVYKGLKESGARPGQTVAIVGAGGGLGALAQQYAKAMGLQVIAIDTGEEKKKLSEDMGASAFIDFAKSSDIIKDVRAATKDGLGPHAVILVAVNEKPFQQAAEYVRPRGTVIVIGLPAGASIKAPVFESVLKMVRIQASYVGNRQDSEEAIDFFRRGLIKAPIKVVPLSDLPKVYELLEAGKVAGRYVLKHLAAVRKPSVAQGHAKRRSSIVPGLEHIELQAPGPDDFSTSVYGSRYAAEELPSHEMPEKEMPKDVAYRLIKDQLSLDGNPMLNLASFVTTYMEDEAEKLMAEAFSKNFIDYEEYPQTADIQNKCVNMIARLYHAPEHGEENAIGTSTIGSSEAIMLAVLAMKRRWVNKRKAEGKDYSRPNIVMNSAVQVCWEKAARYFDIEEKYVYCTDSRYVIDPEEAVSLVDENTIGICSILGLTYTGEYEDTKAINDLLVANKIDVPIHVDAASGGFVVPFVNPALLWDFRLEKVVSINVSGHKYGLVYPGVGWVVWRSAEYLPKELIFNINYLGADQASFTLNFSKGASHVIAQYYTMIRLGKRGYRSIMLNLTRTADYLAAQLKAMGMIIMSQGGGRGLPVVAFRIDPSHGHLYDEFAVAHQLRERGWVVPAYTMAPHSEKLKMMRVVVREDFSKSRCDMLVLDIKMALDTLGKLDAETLVSGEKSNFQFILRLLNTNVDGKQKIMYALTRIKGVGRRYSNLVCKKADVDLNKRAGEITTEELERIVTIIQNPTQYKIPGWFLNRQRDIVDGKDSQVLANNMESKLREDLERLKKIRAHRGLRHYWGLRVRGQHSKTTGRRGRTVGVSKKKG
;
A
#
# COMPACT_ATOMS: atom_id res chain seq x y z
N MET A 1 31.50 -10.02 -15.14
CA MET A 1 31.48 -11.38 -14.52
C MET A 1 30.06 -11.93 -14.76
N ALA A 2 29.69 -13.11 -15.25
CA ALA A 2 30.21 -14.47 -15.05
C ALA A 2 29.74 -15.13 -13.72
N ALA A 3 29.37 -16.43 -13.75
CA ALA A 3 29.00 -17.29 -12.60
C ALA A 3 29.97 -18.51 -12.42
N PRO A 4 30.20 -19.03 -11.20
CA PRO A 4 31.50 -19.62 -10.78
C PRO A 4 31.67 -21.14 -10.85
N ASN A 5 32.93 -21.61 -10.83
CA ASN A 5 33.25 -23.03 -10.67
C ASN A 5 32.89 -23.51 -9.25
N ILE A 6 31.88 -24.36 -9.16
CA ILE A 6 31.40 -24.99 -7.94
C ILE A 6 31.76 -26.48 -8.05
N PRO A 7 32.51 -27.07 -7.10
CA PRO A 7 32.91 -28.46 -7.18
C PRO A 7 31.70 -29.39 -6.95
N GLU A 8 31.81 -30.65 -7.39
CA GLU A 8 30.77 -31.67 -7.15
C GLU A 8 30.77 -32.15 -5.69
N GLU A 9 31.94 -32.15 -5.04
CA GLU A 9 32.14 -32.50 -3.64
C GLU A 9 32.72 -31.33 -2.82
N GLN A 10 32.43 -31.32 -1.52
CA GLN A 10 32.90 -30.36 -0.54
C GLN A 10 33.24 -31.04 0.79
N TRP A 11 34.09 -30.40 1.61
CA TRP A 11 34.30 -30.80 2.99
C TRP A 11 33.23 -30.24 3.92
N ALA A 12 32.79 -31.07 4.85
CA ALA A 12 31.85 -30.74 5.92
C ALA A 12 32.18 -31.51 7.21
N VAL A 13 31.64 -31.05 8.35
CA VAL A 13 31.52 -31.88 9.55
C VAL A 13 30.08 -32.37 9.65
N VAL A 14 29.91 -33.69 9.66
CA VAL A 14 28.61 -34.38 9.68
C VAL A 14 28.51 -35.23 10.94
N PHE A 15 27.31 -35.36 11.51
CA PHE A 15 27.01 -36.46 12.43
C PHE A 15 25.80 -37.28 11.95
N GLU A 16 25.98 -38.61 11.93
CA GLU A 16 24.96 -39.58 11.49
C GLU A 16 23.93 -39.89 12.59
N LYS A 17 24.28 -39.63 13.85
CA LYS A 17 23.42 -39.86 15.03
C LYS A 17 23.70 -38.86 16.13
N THR A 18 22.69 -38.59 16.94
CA THR A 18 22.77 -37.84 18.20
C THR A 18 23.90 -38.36 19.10
N GLY A 19 24.74 -37.47 19.62
CA GLY A 19 25.92 -37.81 20.43
C GLY A 19 26.97 -38.67 19.69
N GLY A 20 26.86 -38.80 18.36
CA GLY A 20 27.76 -39.58 17.53
C GLY A 20 29.08 -38.88 17.21
N PRO A 21 30.01 -39.55 16.52
CA PRO A 21 31.23 -38.92 16.04
C PRO A 21 30.92 -37.74 15.11
N LEU A 22 31.71 -36.68 15.23
CA LEU A 22 31.71 -35.52 14.33
C LEU A 22 32.70 -35.80 13.20
N GLU A 23 32.19 -36.29 12.08
CA GLU A 23 32.99 -36.76 10.95
C GLU A 23 33.34 -35.61 9.99
N TYR A 24 34.61 -35.18 10.00
CA TYR A 24 35.14 -34.29 8.96
C TYR A 24 35.39 -35.08 7.67
N LYS A 25 34.42 -35.05 6.75
CA LYS A 25 34.42 -35.85 5.52
C LYS A 25 33.97 -35.04 4.30
N LYS A 26 34.10 -35.66 3.12
CA LYS A 26 33.50 -35.13 1.90
C LYS A 26 32.02 -35.49 1.81
N ILE A 27 31.22 -34.55 1.29
CA ILE A 27 29.82 -34.74 0.88
C ILE A 27 29.57 -34.01 -0.45
N PRO A 28 28.50 -34.33 -1.21
CA PRO A 28 28.14 -33.57 -2.40
C PRO A 28 27.85 -32.08 -2.11
N VAL A 29 28.06 -31.22 -3.10
CA VAL A 29 27.57 -29.83 -3.05
C VAL A 29 26.08 -29.79 -3.42
N PRO A 30 25.21 -29.21 -2.57
CA PRO A 30 23.79 -29.08 -2.88
C PRO A 30 23.53 -28.08 -4.01
N LYS A 31 22.47 -28.29 -4.77
CA LYS A 31 21.96 -27.34 -5.78
C LYS A 31 20.81 -26.54 -5.16
N PRO A 32 20.77 -25.20 -5.31
CA PRO A 32 19.70 -24.39 -4.74
C PRO A 32 18.37 -24.65 -5.46
N GLY A 33 17.29 -24.77 -4.68
CA GLY A 33 15.92 -24.72 -5.19
C GLY A 33 15.53 -23.34 -5.72
N PRO A 34 14.34 -23.19 -6.33
CA PRO A 34 13.95 -21.98 -7.08
C PRO A 34 14.05 -20.66 -6.30
N THR A 35 13.89 -20.66 -4.98
CA THR A 35 13.90 -19.48 -4.08
C THR A 35 15.09 -19.46 -3.11
N GLU A 36 16.14 -20.24 -3.41
CA GLU A 36 17.29 -20.46 -2.53
C GLU A 36 18.59 -19.95 -3.15
N VAL A 37 19.59 -19.73 -2.31
CA VAL A 37 20.98 -19.41 -2.69
C VAL A 37 21.94 -20.46 -2.20
N LEU A 38 22.95 -20.75 -3.02
CA LEU A 38 24.13 -21.51 -2.65
C LEU A 38 25.23 -20.53 -2.25
N ILE A 39 25.66 -20.60 -0.99
CA ILE A 39 26.60 -19.68 -0.38
C ILE A 39 27.91 -20.43 -0.13
N ASN A 40 29.01 -19.96 -0.72
CA ASN A 40 30.36 -20.43 -0.42
C ASN A 40 30.80 -19.79 0.90
N ILE A 41 30.62 -20.54 1.98
CA ILE A 41 30.93 -20.15 3.36
C ILE A 41 32.42 -19.86 3.49
N LYS A 42 32.77 -18.75 4.14
CA LYS A 42 34.16 -18.39 4.47
C LYS A 42 34.42 -18.60 5.95
N TYR A 43 33.45 -18.25 6.78
CA TYR A 43 33.50 -18.38 8.22
C TYR A 43 32.16 -18.85 8.78
N SER A 44 32.18 -19.64 9.85
CA SER A 44 30.97 -20.00 10.59
C SER A 44 31.21 -19.87 12.09
N GLY A 45 30.38 -19.08 12.77
CA GLY A 45 30.41 -19.00 14.23
C GLY A 45 29.91 -20.31 14.88
N VAL A 46 30.42 -20.62 16.08
CA VAL A 46 29.99 -21.80 16.84
C VAL A 46 29.21 -21.37 18.08
N CYS A 47 27.97 -21.82 18.19
CA CYS A 47 27.05 -21.48 19.27
C CYS A 47 26.71 -22.69 20.14
N HIS A 48 26.29 -22.48 21.41
CA HIS A 48 25.81 -23.56 22.28
C HIS A 48 24.60 -24.30 21.69
N THR A 49 23.79 -23.64 20.86
CA THR A 49 22.69 -24.28 20.10
C THR A 49 23.19 -25.40 19.17
N ASP A 50 24.38 -25.28 18.58
CA ASP A 50 24.95 -26.35 17.74
C ASP A 50 25.41 -27.57 18.56
N LEU A 51 25.85 -27.34 19.81
CA LEU A 51 26.14 -28.39 20.78
C LEU A 51 24.87 -29.11 21.23
N HIS A 52 23.78 -28.37 21.48
CA HIS A 52 22.46 -28.95 21.80
C HIS A 52 21.87 -29.75 20.62
N ALA A 53 22.02 -29.26 19.38
CA ALA A 53 21.62 -29.99 18.17
C ALA A 53 22.36 -31.34 18.04
N TRP A 54 23.67 -31.36 18.34
CA TRP A 54 24.46 -32.59 18.34
C TRP A 54 24.09 -33.53 19.50
N LYS A 55 23.82 -33.00 20.69
CA LYS A 55 23.38 -33.75 21.87
C LYS A 55 21.96 -34.27 21.79
N GLY A 56 21.08 -33.63 21.02
CA GLY A 56 19.64 -33.94 20.95
C GLY A 56 18.95 -33.86 22.31
N ASP A 57 19.41 -32.99 23.21
CA ASP A 57 18.93 -32.84 24.59
C ASP A 57 17.76 -31.84 24.73
N TRP A 58 17.22 -31.38 23.60
CA TRP A 58 16.02 -30.54 23.49
C TRP A 58 14.78 -31.33 23.06
N PRO A 59 13.56 -30.89 23.42
CA PRO A 59 12.31 -31.63 23.16
C PRO A 59 11.87 -31.66 21.68
N ILE A 60 12.61 -31.02 20.78
CA ILE A 60 12.34 -31.01 19.33
C ILE A 60 13.39 -31.91 18.66
N PRO A 61 13.02 -32.98 17.93
CA PRO A 61 13.99 -33.86 17.29
C PRO A 61 14.79 -33.12 16.22
N THR A 62 16.10 -33.36 16.22
CA THR A 62 17.05 -32.83 15.23
C THR A 62 17.04 -33.70 13.96
N LYS A 63 17.26 -33.09 12.79
CA LYS A 63 17.51 -33.82 11.52
C LYS A 63 18.73 -34.75 11.69
N LEU A 64 18.70 -35.91 11.05
CA LEU A 64 19.84 -36.83 10.91
C LEU A 64 19.86 -37.46 9.51
N PRO A 65 21.04 -37.66 8.88
CA PRO A 65 22.32 -37.06 9.25
C PRO A 65 22.29 -35.53 9.10
N LEU A 66 23.20 -34.82 9.76
CA LEU A 66 23.20 -33.35 9.80
C LEU A 66 24.59 -32.73 9.71
N VAL A 67 24.70 -31.68 8.91
CA VAL A 67 25.75 -30.64 9.03
C VAL A 67 25.24 -29.54 9.96
N GLY A 68 25.96 -29.24 11.04
CA GLY A 68 25.59 -28.18 11.99
C GLY A 68 25.89 -26.75 11.52
N GLY A 69 25.73 -25.76 12.41
CA GLY A 69 26.22 -24.39 12.24
C GLY A 69 25.18 -23.43 11.65
N HIS A 70 24.89 -22.34 12.34
CA HIS A 70 23.85 -21.37 11.95
C HIS A 70 24.28 -19.91 12.04
N GLU A 71 25.59 -19.68 11.95
CA GLU A 71 26.25 -18.37 11.99
C GLU A 71 27.23 -18.24 10.81
N GLY A 72 26.80 -18.65 9.62
CA GLY A 72 27.68 -18.81 8.45
C GLY A 72 27.77 -17.56 7.58
N ALA A 73 28.93 -16.89 7.54
CA ALA A 73 29.20 -15.78 6.64
C ALA A 73 29.93 -16.26 5.37
N GLY A 74 29.42 -15.90 4.19
CA GLY A 74 29.96 -16.38 2.91
C GLY A 74 29.59 -15.52 1.72
N ILE A 75 29.90 -16.03 0.52
CA ILE A 75 29.65 -15.34 -0.76
C ILE A 75 28.63 -16.14 -1.59
N VAL A 76 27.60 -15.50 -2.12
CA VAL A 76 26.63 -16.14 -3.04
C VAL A 76 27.35 -16.61 -4.30
N VAL A 77 27.31 -17.91 -4.60
CA VAL A 77 27.92 -18.51 -5.79
C VAL A 77 26.91 -19.02 -6.80
N ALA A 78 25.71 -19.42 -6.38
CA ALA A 78 24.58 -19.70 -7.27
C ALA A 78 23.25 -19.34 -6.58
N ARG A 79 22.19 -19.25 -7.37
CA ARG A 79 20.82 -18.97 -6.89
C ARG A 79 19.79 -19.72 -7.73
N GLY A 80 18.59 -19.89 -7.18
CA GLY A 80 17.43 -20.42 -7.89
C GLY A 80 16.87 -19.47 -8.95
N GLU A 81 16.01 -20.00 -9.81
CA GLU A 81 15.43 -19.29 -10.97
C GLU A 81 14.46 -18.16 -10.61
N LEU A 82 13.93 -18.13 -9.38
CA LEU A 82 13.01 -17.09 -8.88
C LEU A 82 13.70 -16.06 -7.98
N VAL A 83 15.01 -16.17 -7.75
CA VAL A 83 15.80 -15.23 -6.95
C VAL A 83 16.32 -14.10 -7.85
N THR A 84 15.94 -12.86 -7.56
CA THR A 84 16.36 -11.66 -8.32
C THR A 84 17.77 -11.18 -7.90
N ASP A 85 18.30 -10.14 -8.57
CA ASP A 85 19.57 -9.49 -8.15
C ASP A 85 19.37 -8.65 -6.88
N GLU A 86 18.12 -8.29 -6.61
CA GLU A 86 17.63 -7.57 -5.46
C GLU A 86 17.38 -8.49 -4.25
N ASP A 87 16.97 -9.75 -4.47
CA ASP A 87 16.81 -10.76 -3.41
C ASP A 87 18.16 -11.31 -2.91
N ALA A 88 19.09 -11.61 -3.82
CA ALA A 88 20.47 -12.00 -3.53
C ALA A 88 21.32 -12.13 -4.81
N LYS A 89 22.45 -11.45 -4.86
CA LYS A 89 23.28 -11.30 -6.07
C LYS A 89 24.51 -12.22 -6.09
N ILE A 90 24.80 -12.85 -7.23
CA ILE A 90 25.94 -13.79 -7.35
C ILE A 90 27.31 -13.08 -7.27
N GLY A 91 27.88 -13.07 -6.07
CA GLY A 91 29.12 -12.37 -5.70
C GLY A 91 28.97 -11.50 -4.45
N GLU A 92 27.74 -11.32 -3.95
CA GLU A 92 27.41 -10.63 -2.71
C GLU A 92 27.87 -11.41 -1.47
N ALA A 93 28.21 -10.68 -0.40
CA ALA A 93 28.45 -11.24 0.92
C ALA A 93 27.13 -11.39 1.69
N VAL A 94 26.84 -12.60 2.17
CA VAL A 94 25.59 -12.91 2.88
C VAL A 94 25.81 -13.85 4.06
N GLY A 95 24.88 -13.78 5.02
CA GLY A 95 24.88 -14.57 6.25
C GLY A 95 23.74 -15.60 6.32
N VAL A 96 24.10 -16.85 6.59
CA VAL A 96 23.21 -17.92 7.05
C VAL A 96 22.95 -17.73 8.54
N LYS A 97 21.68 -17.52 8.90
CA LYS A 97 21.19 -17.32 10.28
C LYS A 97 20.51 -18.58 10.82
N TRP A 98 20.14 -18.57 12.11
CA TRP A 98 19.29 -19.60 12.74
C TRP A 98 18.01 -19.88 11.95
N LEU A 99 17.21 -18.84 11.68
CA LEU A 99 16.05 -18.94 10.80
C LEU A 99 16.51 -18.96 9.33
N ASN A 100 16.42 -20.13 8.68
CA ASN A 100 16.80 -20.33 7.28
C ASN A 100 15.65 -20.01 6.31
N ASP A 101 14.42 -20.34 6.72
CA ASP A 101 13.19 -20.22 5.93
C ASP A 101 11.99 -20.09 6.87
N SER A 102 10.93 -19.42 6.42
CA SER A 102 9.59 -19.41 7.03
C SER A 102 8.54 -19.24 5.93
N CYS A 103 7.28 -19.58 6.17
CA CYS A 103 6.27 -19.54 5.10
C CYS A 103 5.93 -18.13 4.56
N LEU A 104 6.36 -17.07 5.24
CA LEU A 104 5.99 -15.65 5.00
C LEU A 104 4.48 -15.33 4.99
N SER A 105 3.61 -16.32 5.16
CA SER A 105 2.15 -16.21 4.99
C SER A 105 1.34 -16.45 6.26
N CYS A 106 1.92 -17.04 7.32
CA CYS A 106 1.22 -17.20 8.59
C CYS A 106 1.19 -15.89 9.39
N THR A 107 0.26 -15.83 10.35
CA THR A 107 -0.01 -14.70 11.25
C THR A 107 1.24 -14.11 11.88
N PHE A 108 2.16 -14.95 12.36
CA PHE A 108 3.44 -14.53 12.92
C PHE A 108 4.34 -13.89 11.86
N CYS A 109 4.50 -14.52 10.69
CA CYS A 109 5.38 -13.99 9.65
C CYS A 109 4.90 -12.64 9.09
N GLN A 110 3.58 -12.46 8.95
CA GLN A 110 2.98 -11.21 8.49
C GLN A 110 3.11 -10.05 9.50
N GLN A 111 3.48 -10.34 10.74
CA GLN A 111 3.78 -9.37 11.80
C GLN A 111 5.29 -9.14 11.99
N SER A 112 6.14 -9.80 11.18
CA SER A 112 7.60 -9.88 11.37
C SER A 112 8.01 -10.61 12.66
N ASP A 113 7.22 -11.61 13.07
CA ASP A 113 7.62 -12.64 14.03
C ASP A 113 7.86 -13.98 13.30
N GLU A 114 8.56 -13.94 12.15
CA GLU A 114 8.92 -15.16 11.40
C GLU A 114 9.59 -16.26 12.25
N PRO A 115 10.37 -15.97 13.32
CA PRO A 115 10.89 -16.99 14.23
C PRO A 115 9.82 -17.84 14.93
N LEU A 116 8.57 -17.37 15.05
CA LEU A 116 7.45 -18.12 15.62
C LEU A 116 6.67 -18.93 14.56
N CYS A 117 7.15 -18.97 13.31
CA CYS A 117 6.51 -19.72 12.23
C CYS A 117 6.53 -21.24 12.50
N LEU A 118 5.35 -21.87 12.53
CA LEU A 118 5.21 -23.33 12.62
C LEU A 118 5.73 -24.10 11.37
N GLN A 119 6.15 -23.37 10.32
CA GLN A 119 6.83 -23.90 9.13
C GLN A 119 8.26 -23.34 8.99
N ALA A 120 8.86 -22.86 10.09
CA ALA A 120 10.25 -22.43 10.10
C ALA A 120 11.21 -23.58 9.77
N LYS A 121 12.17 -23.35 8.87
CA LYS A 121 13.36 -24.21 8.74
C LYS A 121 14.50 -23.57 9.53
N LEU A 122 15.17 -24.37 10.34
CA LEU A 122 16.24 -23.92 11.23
C LEU A 122 17.58 -24.48 10.74
N SER A 123 18.53 -23.58 10.44
CA SER A 123 19.87 -23.94 9.96
C SER A 123 20.61 -24.77 11.00
N GLY A 124 21.29 -25.84 10.58
CA GLY A 124 22.03 -26.70 11.51
C GLY A 124 21.15 -27.44 12.53
N TYR A 125 19.84 -27.61 12.26
CA TYR A 125 18.92 -28.31 13.16
C TYR A 125 17.79 -29.05 12.42
N LEU A 126 17.02 -28.35 11.58
CA LEU A 126 15.97 -28.94 10.73
C LEU A 126 16.41 -29.04 9.26
N VAL A 127 17.36 -28.21 8.84
CA VAL A 127 18.09 -28.29 7.56
C VAL A 127 19.60 -28.20 7.81
N ASP A 128 20.39 -28.63 6.84
CA ASP A 128 21.85 -28.58 6.92
C ASP A 128 22.35 -27.13 7.03
N GLY A 129 23.34 -26.94 7.90
CA GLY A 129 23.87 -25.64 8.29
C GLY A 129 25.12 -25.21 7.53
N SER A 130 25.99 -24.48 8.23
CA SER A 130 27.16 -23.78 7.70
C SER A 130 28.51 -24.40 8.07
N PHE A 131 28.55 -25.54 8.76
CA PHE A 131 29.77 -26.33 8.99
C PHE A 131 30.19 -27.16 7.74
N GLN A 132 30.05 -26.57 6.56
CA GLN A 132 30.39 -27.08 5.23
C GLN A 132 30.90 -25.94 4.34
N GLN A 133 31.60 -26.23 3.23
CA GLN A 133 32.14 -25.18 2.35
C GLN A 133 31.06 -24.45 1.52
N PHE A 134 29.94 -25.11 1.21
CA PHE A 134 28.84 -24.60 0.40
C PHE A 134 27.50 -24.96 1.05
N ALA A 135 26.76 -23.96 1.53
CA ALA A 135 25.49 -24.14 2.24
C ALA A 135 24.30 -23.54 1.47
N ILE A 136 23.10 -24.07 1.73
CA ILE A 136 21.82 -23.55 1.20
C ILE A 136 21.15 -22.64 2.23
N ALA A 137 20.61 -21.52 1.76
CA ALA A 137 19.69 -20.69 2.53
C ALA A 137 18.58 -20.12 1.62
N SER A 138 17.41 -19.81 2.17
CA SER A 138 16.37 -19.11 1.40
C SER A 138 16.74 -17.64 1.20
N ALA A 139 16.64 -17.14 -0.04
CA ALA A 139 17.11 -15.78 -0.39
C ALA A 139 16.42 -14.70 0.46
N LYS A 140 15.10 -14.80 0.61
CA LYS A 140 14.26 -13.94 1.47
C LYS A 140 14.63 -13.91 2.97
N HIS A 141 15.55 -14.77 3.44
CA HIS A 141 15.96 -14.87 4.85
C HIS A 141 17.47 -14.74 5.10
N VAL A 142 18.33 -14.69 4.08
CA VAL A 142 19.75 -14.40 4.33
C VAL A 142 19.92 -13.02 4.98
N ALA A 143 21.01 -12.84 5.70
CA ALA A 143 21.44 -11.51 6.12
C ALA A 143 22.31 -10.91 5.02
N HIS A 144 21.94 -9.77 4.46
CA HIS A 144 22.81 -9.00 3.57
C HIS A 144 23.99 -8.43 4.38
N ILE A 145 25.23 -8.70 3.96
CA ILE A 145 26.43 -8.22 4.65
C ILE A 145 27.04 -7.07 3.82
N PRO A 146 27.05 -5.82 4.33
CA PRO A 146 27.59 -4.68 3.60
C PRO A 146 29.05 -4.86 3.17
N GLU A 147 29.41 -4.28 2.02
CA GLU A 147 30.78 -4.36 1.50
C GLU A 147 31.80 -3.75 2.48
N GLY A 148 32.94 -4.43 2.64
CA GLY A 148 34.00 -4.06 3.59
C GLY A 148 33.83 -4.61 5.02
N VAL A 149 32.69 -5.21 5.37
CA VAL A 149 32.49 -5.85 6.68
C VAL A 149 33.29 -7.17 6.79
N PRO A 150 34.12 -7.37 7.83
CA PRO A 150 34.88 -8.62 8.01
C PRO A 150 33.96 -9.82 8.27
N LEU A 151 34.05 -10.83 7.40
CA LEU A 151 33.16 -12.01 7.42
C LEU A 151 33.38 -12.94 8.63
N ASP A 152 34.57 -12.92 9.23
CA ASP A 152 34.87 -13.63 10.47
C ASP A 152 34.27 -12.95 11.69
N GLU A 153 34.44 -11.63 11.82
CA GLU A 153 33.92 -10.86 12.95
C GLU A 153 32.39 -10.66 12.94
N ILE A 154 31.76 -10.58 11.76
CA ILE A 154 30.30 -10.49 11.64
C ILE A 154 29.61 -11.84 11.89
N SER A 155 30.32 -12.97 11.72
CA SER A 155 29.68 -14.30 11.78
C SER A 155 28.92 -14.55 13.09
N PRO A 156 29.41 -14.20 14.30
CA PRO A 156 28.67 -14.38 15.55
C PRO A 156 27.50 -13.40 15.73
N ILE A 157 27.41 -12.34 14.92
CA ILE A 157 26.27 -11.43 14.96
C ILE A 157 25.03 -12.12 14.37
N LEU A 158 25.21 -13.04 13.40
CA LEU A 158 24.16 -13.74 12.65
C LEU A 158 23.24 -14.66 13.50
N CYS A 159 23.60 -14.95 14.76
CA CYS A 159 22.65 -15.49 15.73
C CYS A 159 22.85 -14.83 17.10
N ALA A 160 24.02 -15.02 17.74
CA ALA A 160 24.23 -14.51 19.11
C ALA A 160 24.01 -12.98 19.23
N GLY A 161 24.41 -12.19 18.23
CA GLY A 161 24.15 -10.74 18.20
C GLY A 161 22.67 -10.39 18.03
N ILE A 162 22.01 -10.96 17.02
CA ILE A 162 20.58 -10.72 16.73
C ILE A 162 19.68 -11.13 17.91
N THR A 163 19.96 -12.28 18.52
CA THR A 163 19.22 -12.81 19.68
C THR A 163 19.24 -11.86 20.87
N VAL A 164 20.41 -11.33 21.25
CA VAL A 164 20.48 -10.41 22.40
C VAL A 164 20.00 -9.00 22.06
N TYR A 165 20.10 -8.58 20.81
CA TYR A 165 19.54 -7.32 20.34
C TYR A 165 18.00 -7.32 20.44
N LYS A 166 17.35 -8.37 19.90
CA LYS A 166 15.89 -8.60 20.07
C LYS A 166 15.53 -8.71 21.56
N GLY A 167 16.30 -9.44 22.36
CA GLY A 167 16.09 -9.53 23.81
C GLY A 167 16.15 -8.18 24.56
N LEU A 168 17.04 -7.28 24.14
CA LEU A 168 17.09 -5.91 24.68
C LEU A 168 15.90 -5.06 24.21
N LYS A 169 15.43 -5.21 22.97
CA LYS A 169 14.20 -4.55 22.48
C LYS A 169 12.96 -5.02 23.28
N GLU A 170 12.78 -6.33 23.47
CA GLU A 170 11.67 -6.91 24.25
C GLU A 170 11.70 -6.49 25.73
N SER A 171 12.87 -6.14 26.28
CA SER A 171 12.98 -5.69 27.68
C SER A 171 12.16 -4.44 28.00
N GLY A 172 11.92 -3.58 27.00
CA GLY A 172 11.30 -2.26 27.15
C GLY A 172 12.15 -1.24 27.93
N ALA A 173 13.42 -1.55 28.24
CA ALA A 173 14.34 -0.66 28.93
C ALA A 173 14.70 0.57 28.06
N ARG A 174 14.83 1.73 28.69
CA ARG A 174 15.07 3.03 28.04
C ARG A 174 16.43 3.62 28.42
N PRO A 175 17.04 4.49 27.60
CA PRO A 175 18.29 5.17 27.92
C PRO A 175 18.31 5.74 29.35
N GLY A 176 19.42 5.55 30.05
CA GLY A 176 19.59 5.90 31.47
C GLY A 176 19.08 4.85 32.47
N GLN A 177 18.31 3.84 32.05
CA GLN A 177 17.87 2.74 32.92
C GLN A 177 18.90 1.62 33.03
N THR A 178 18.88 0.90 34.16
CA THR A 178 19.79 -0.22 34.42
C THR A 178 19.21 -1.55 33.96
N VAL A 179 20.00 -2.34 33.23
CA VAL A 179 19.73 -3.75 32.93
C VAL A 179 20.76 -4.64 33.60
N ALA A 180 20.34 -5.81 34.11
CA ALA A 180 21.24 -6.86 34.58
C ALA A 180 21.36 -7.96 33.53
N ILE A 181 22.56 -8.44 33.26
CA ILE A 181 22.83 -9.44 32.22
C ILE A 181 23.48 -10.65 32.90
N VAL A 182 22.83 -11.81 32.83
CA VAL A 182 23.29 -13.04 33.53
C VAL A 182 23.91 -14.02 32.55
N GLY A 183 25.16 -14.43 32.83
CA GLY A 183 26.06 -15.00 31.84
C GLY A 183 26.85 -13.93 31.06
N ALA A 184 27.12 -12.78 31.72
CA ALA A 184 27.64 -11.58 31.07
C ALA A 184 28.97 -11.75 30.33
N GLY A 185 29.86 -12.63 30.79
CA GLY A 185 31.15 -12.92 30.14
C GLY A 185 31.10 -14.04 29.11
N GLY A 186 29.94 -14.67 28.90
CA GLY A 186 29.70 -15.62 27.82
C GLY A 186 29.47 -14.94 26.46
N GLY A 187 29.52 -15.70 25.37
CA GLY A 187 29.48 -15.15 24.00
C GLY A 187 28.23 -14.32 23.65
N LEU A 188 27.06 -14.64 24.22
CA LEU A 188 25.85 -13.80 24.09
C LEU A 188 25.93 -12.59 25.03
N GLY A 189 26.31 -12.80 26.29
CA GLY A 189 26.44 -11.73 27.30
C GLY A 189 27.38 -10.61 26.85
N ALA A 190 28.54 -10.97 26.29
CA ALA A 190 29.53 -10.03 25.76
C ALA A 190 28.97 -9.09 24.68
N LEU A 191 28.07 -9.58 23.82
CA LEU A 191 27.39 -8.73 22.83
C LEU A 191 26.26 -7.92 23.48
N ALA A 192 25.50 -8.53 24.42
CA ALA A 192 24.42 -7.86 25.15
C ALA A 192 24.92 -6.66 25.96
N GLN A 193 26.10 -6.76 26.60
CA GLN A 193 26.73 -5.64 27.32
C GLN A 193 27.02 -4.45 26.38
N GLN A 194 27.57 -4.74 25.19
CA GLN A 194 27.92 -3.72 24.20
C GLN A 194 26.69 -3.07 23.55
N TYR A 195 25.68 -3.86 23.17
CA TYR A 195 24.39 -3.33 22.69
C TYR A 195 23.71 -2.46 23.76
N ALA A 196 23.62 -2.93 25.00
CA ALA A 196 22.99 -2.18 26.09
C ALA A 196 23.67 -0.82 26.29
N LYS A 197 25.01 -0.78 26.30
CA LYS A 197 25.81 0.46 26.36
C LYS A 197 25.57 1.36 25.15
N ALA A 198 25.54 0.81 23.93
CA ALA A 198 25.26 1.56 22.71
C ALA A 198 23.81 2.07 22.62
N MET A 199 22.87 1.43 23.31
CA MET A 199 21.49 1.87 23.54
C MET A 199 21.34 2.82 24.75
N GLY A 200 22.44 3.24 25.38
CA GLY A 200 22.45 4.18 26.51
C GLY A 200 21.98 3.59 27.85
N LEU A 201 21.92 2.26 27.97
CA LEU A 201 21.54 1.56 29.21
C LEU A 201 22.74 1.40 30.14
N GLN A 202 22.50 1.35 31.45
CA GLN A 202 23.51 1.01 32.46
C GLN A 202 23.52 -0.51 32.64
N VAL A 203 24.70 -1.13 32.79
CA VAL A 203 24.85 -2.60 32.77
C VAL A 203 25.36 -3.12 34.12
N ILE A 204 24.60 -4.04 34.73
CA ILE A 204 25.09 -4.91 35.80
C ILE A 204 25.44 -6.26 35.17
N ALA A 205 26.73 -6.61 35.18
CA ALA A 205 27.21 -7.89 34.70
C ALA A 205 27.16 -8.94 35.82
N ILE A 206 26.56 -10.11 35.56
CA ILE A 206 26.47 -11.22 36.51
C ILE A 206 27.09 -12.46 35.86
N ASP A 207 28.26 -12.87 36.36
CA ASP A 207 28.99 -14.07 35.94
C ASP A 207 29.95 -14.49 37.08
N THR A 208 31.02 -15.26 36.81
CA THR A 208 32.05 -15.60 37.82
C THR A 208 33.46 -15.62 37.22
N GLY A 209 34.47 -15.33 38.04
CA GLY A 209 35.88 -15.43 37.66
C GLY A 209 36.48 -14.15 37.07
N GLU A 210 37.78 -13.94 37.34
CA GLU A 210 38.43 -12.63 37.15
C GLU A 210 38.59 -12.23 35.66
N GLU A 211 38.76 -13.20 34.76
CA GLU A 211 38.81 -12.97 33.31
C GLU A 211 37.48 -12.37 32.80
N LYS A 212 36.35 -12.94 33.23
CA LYS A 212 35.02 -12.49 32.84
C LYS A 212 34.62 -11.17 33.50
N LYS A 213 35.09 -10.94 34.73
CA LYS A 213 34.99 -9.63 35.40
C LYS A 213 35.67 -8.57 34.56
N LYS A 214 36.96 -8.75 34.26
CA LYS A 214 37.73 -7.80 33.45
C LYS A 214 37.08 -7.57 32.09
N LEU A 215 36.65 -8.62 31.40
CA LEU A 215 35.95 -8.52 30.10
C LEU A 215 34.69 -7.64 30.19
N SER A 216 33.95 -7.71 31.30
CA SER A 216 32.74 -6.91 31.54
C SER A 216 33.07 -5.46 31.93
N GLU A 217 34.13 -5.24 32.70
CA GLU A 217 34.67 -3.91 33.03
C GLU A 217 35.19 -3.20 31.77
N ASP A 218 35.96 -3.89 30.92
CA ASP A 218 36.45 -3.40 29.61
C ASP A 218 35.27 -3.06 28.67
N MET A 219 34.18 -3.85 28.70
CA MET A 219 32.95 -3.54 27.97
C MET A 219 32.17 -2.35 28.56
N GLY A 220 32.44 -1.95 29.80
CA GLY A 220 31.81 -0.81 30.48
C GLY A 220 30.57 -1.16 31.32
N ALA A 221 30.55 -2.33 31.95
CA ALA A 221 29.60 -2.61 33.01
C ALA A 221 29.77 -1.63 34.18
N SER A 222 28.66 -1.08 34.68
CA SER A 222 28.64 -0.20 35.87
C SER A 222 28.82 -0.97 37.19
N ALA A 223 28.64 -2.30 37.17
CA ALA A 223 28.99 -3.20 38.27
C ALA A 223 29.19 -4.63 37.73
N PHE A 224 30.05 -5.42 38.38
CA PHE A 224 30.18 -6.86 38.17
C PHE A 224 29.90 -7.61 39.48
N ILE A 225 28.97 -8.57 39.45
CA ILE A 225 28.59 -9.39 40.60
C ILE A 225 29.05 -10.83 40.35
N ASP A 226 30.02 -11.29 41.14
CA ASP A 226 30.58 -12.64 41.06
C ASP A 226 29.67 -13.63 41.81
N PHE A 227 28.88 -14.43 41.09
CA PHE A 227 27.86 -15.30 41.69
C PHE A 227 28.44 -16.48 42.50
N ALA A 228 29.75 -16.76 42.38
CA ALA A 228 30.42 -17.77 43.20
C ALA A 228 31.01 -17.19 44.50
N LYS A 229 31.21 -15.87 44.55
CA LYS A 229 31.69 -15.14 45.75
C LYS A 229 30.54 -14.49 46.53
N SER A 230 29.42 -14.13 45.89
CA SER A 230 28.27 -13.50 46.57
C SER A 230 27.58 -14.48 47.53
N SER A 231 27.38 -14.08 48.79
CA SER A 231 26.55 -14.84 49.74
C SER A 231 25.05 -14.60 49.55
N ASP A 232 24.66 -13.44 48.99
CA ASP A 232 23.28 -13.07 48.68
C ASP A 232 23.22 -12.29 47.36
N ILE A 233 23.06 -13.02 46.26
CA ILE A 233 22.97 -12.44 44.91
C ILE A 233 21.77 -11.48 44.75
N ILE A 234 20.70 -11.65 45.54
CA ILE A 234 19.49 -10.84 45.41
C ILE A 234 19.75 -9.46 46.00
N LYS A 235 20.40 -9.40 47.16
CA LYS A 235 20.86 -8.17 47.79
C LYS A 235 21.94 -7.48 46.97
N ASP A 236 22.94 -8.21 46.50
CA ASP A 236 24.09 -7.62 45.79
C ASP A 236 23.68 -7.00 44.44
N VAL A 237 22.80 -7.65 43.67
CA VAL A 237 22.27 -7.10 42.40
C VAL A 237 21.34 -5.90 42.63
N ARG A 238 20.58 -5.88 43.74
CA ARG A 238 19.79 -4.69 44.12
C ARG A 238 20.68 -3.52 44.54
N ALA A 239 21.71 -3.77 45.36
CA ALA A 239 22.66 -2.76 45.84
C ALA A 239 23.47 -2.11 44.71
N ALA A 240 23.65 -2.80 43.58
CA ALA A 240 24.25 -2.25 42.36
C ALA A 240 23.34 -1.26 41.59
N THR A 241 22.12 -0.96 42.08
CA THR A 241 21.25 0.08 41.51
C THR A 241 21.14 1.31 42.43
N LYS A 242 21.08 2.50 41.82
CA LYS A 242 21.12 3.79 42.53
C LYS A 242 20.02 3.99 43.60
N ASP A 243 18.91 3.29 43.48
CA ASP A 243 17.77 3.33 44.40
C ASP A 243 17.63 2.07 45.28
N GLY A 244 18.53 1.09 45.13
CA GLY A 244 18.45 -0.19 45.84
C GLY A 244 17.26 -1.07 45.46
N LEU A 245 16.46 -0.69 44.45
CA LEU A 245 15.22 -1.39 44.09
C LEU A 245 15.45 -2.51 43.06
N GLY A 246 16.60 -2.53 42.39
CA GLY A 246 16.96 -3.51 41.37
C GLY A 246 16.88 -3.00 39.93
N PRO A 247 17.38 -3.80 38.97
CA PRO A 247 17.42 -3.43 37.56
C PRO A 247 16.01 -3.31 36.97
N HIS A 248 15.89 -2.49 35.93
CA HIS A 248 14.65 -2.27 35.16
C HIS A 248 14.33 -3.45 34.25
N ALA A 249 15.37 -4.16 33.76
CA ALA A 249 15.20 -5.46 33.16
C ALA A 249 16.36 -6.42 33.48
N VAL A 250 16.09 -7.72 33.38
CA VAL A 250 17.06 -8.81 33.54
C VAL A 250 17.11 -9.60 32.24
N ILE A 251 18.29 -9.73 31.64
CA ILE A 251 18.54 -10.51 30.43
C ILE A 251 19.19 -11.84 30.81
N LEU A 252 18.45 -12.94 30.68
CA LEU A 252 18.90 -14.28 31.05
C LEU A 252 19.47 -15.02 29.83
N VAL A 253 20.80 -15.01 29.69
CA VAL A 253 21.55 -15.77 28.65
C VAL A 253 22.45 -16.85 29.25
N ALA A 254 22.18 -17.26 30.50
CA ALA A 254 22.93 -18.27 31.22
C ALA A 254 22.55 -19.70 30.78
N VAL A 255 23.54 -20.60 30.78
CA VAL A 255 23.39 -22.04 30.41
C VAL A 255 23.10 -22.95 31.61
N ASN A 256 22.62 -22.39 32.73
CA ASN A 256 22.30 -23.11 33.97
C ASN A 256 20.93 -22.66 34.51
N GLU A 257 20.15 -23.55 35.12
CA GLU A 257 18.80 -23.21 35.61
C GLU A 257 18.79 -22.21 36.78
N LYS A 258 19.78 -22.24 37.70
CA LYS A 258 19.75 -21.45 38.95
C LYS A 258 19.39 -19.95 38.74
N PRO A 259 20.01 -19.20 37.82
CA PRO A 259 19.58 -17.84 37.44
C PRO A 259 18.08 -17.64 37.17
N PHE A 260 17.43 -18.60 36.51
CA PHE A 260 16.01 -18.55 36.12
C PHE A 260 15.07 -18.66 37.33
N GLN A 261 15.57 -19.16 38.46
CA GLN A 261 14.83 -19.23 39.72
C GLN A 261 14.88 -17.89 40.50
N GLN A 262 15.94 -17.09 40.30
CA GLN A 262 16.27 -15.93 41.15
C GLN A 262 15.94 -14.57 40.50
N ALA A 263 15.79 -14.53 39.17
CA ALA A 263 15.63 -13.28 38.41
C ALA A 263 14.42 -12.43 38.81
N ALA A 264 13.29 -13.08 39.13
CA ALA A 264 12.08 -12.41 39.59
C ALA A 264 12.21 -11.81 41.01
N GLU A 265 13.22 -12.20 41.78
CA GLU A 265 13.42 -11.75 43.15
C GLU A 265 14.18 -10.41 43.20
N TYR A 266 15.23 -10.24 42.39
CA TYR A 266 16.06 -9.02 42.39
C TYR A 266 15.62 -7.94 41.40
N VAL A 267 14.75 -8.23 40.43
CA VAL A 267 14.18 -7.23 39.51
C VAL A 267 13.28 -6.22 40.27
N ARG A 268 13.28 -4.96 39.81
CA ARG A 268 12.49 -3.88 40.45
C ARG A 268 10.98 -4.00 40.21
N PRO A 269 10.14 -3.29 41.00
CA PRO A 269 8.73 -3.14 40.69
C PRO A 269 8.48 -2.62 39.26
N ARG A 270 7.57 -3.28 38.53
CA ARG A 270 7.26 -3.10 37.10
C ARG A 270 8.37 -3.46 36.11
N GLY A 271 9.50 -3.98 36.57
CA GLY A 271 10.61 -4.43 35.71
C GLY A 271 10.31 -5.71 34.93
N THR A 272 11.19 -6.03 33.96
CA THR A 272 11.02 -7.15 33.01
C THR A 272 12.13 -8.20 33.16
N VAL A 273 11.79 -9.47 33.36
CA VAL A 273 12.72 -10.59 33.17
C VAL A 273 12.55 -11.12 31.74
N ILE A 274 13.60 -11.04 30.93
CA ILE A 274 13.66 -11.57 29.58
C ILE A 274 14.43 -12.89 29.57
N VAL A 275 13.73 -13.97 29.22
CA VAL A 275 14.23 -15.34 29.17
C VAL A 275 14.72 -15.64 27.75
N ILE A 276 16.02 -15.95 27.59
CA ILE A 276 16.65 -16.20 26.27
C ILE A 276 17.44 -17.51 26.25
N GLY A 277 18.21 -17.81 27.30
CA GLY A 277 18.97 -19.06 27.41
C GLY A 277 18.04 -20.28 27.46
N LEU A 278 18.46 -21.36 26.78
CA LEU A 278 17.71 -22.62 26.67
C LEU A 278 18.44 -23.83 27.29
N PRO A 279 18.83 -23.80 28.59
CA PRO A 279 19.39 -24.97 29.25
C PRO A 279 18.39 -26.12 29.30
N ALA A 280 18.85 -27.33 28.95
CA ALA A 280 18.02 -28.51 28.84
C ALA A 280 17.26 -28.83 30.14
N GLY A 281 15.94 -29.04 30.04
CA GLY A 281 15.05 -29.38 31.15
C GLY A 281 14.76 -28.24 32.16
N ALA A 282 15.30 -27.04 31.98
CA ALA A 282 15.19 -25.96 32.96
C ALA A 282 13.78 -25.34 33.05
N SER A 283 13.41 -24.93 34.27
CA SER A 283 12.20 -24.18 34.59
C SER A 283 12.50 -22.70 34.90
N ILE A 284 11.47 -21.87 34.83
CA ILE A 284 11.43 -20.55 35.49
C ILE A 284 10.42 -20.61 36.63
N LYS A 285 10.79 -20.06 37.80
CA LYS A 285 9.92 -19.94 38.97
C LYS A 285 9.93 -18.50 39.46
N ALA A 286 8.81 -18.04 39.99
CA ALA A 286 8.65 -16.69 40.53
C ALA A 286 7.72 -16.74 41.75
N PRO A 287 8.06 -16.11 42.89
CA PRO A 287 7.18 -16.10 44.06
C PRO A 287 5.92 -15.28 43.74
N VAL A 288 4.75 -15.94 43.69
CA VAL A 288 3.49 -15.36 43.17
C VAL A 288 3.13 -14.06 43.87
N PHE A 289 3.16 -14.03 45.21
CA PHE A 289 2.77 -12.88 46.02
C PHE A 289 3.65 -11.65 45.75
N GLU A 290 4.97 -11.82 45.82
CA GLU A 290 5.95 -10.76 45.48
C GLU A 290 5.81 -10.29 44.03
N SER A 291 5.63 -11.22 43.09
CA SER A 291 5.53 -10.92 41.65
C SER A 291 4.28 -10.09 41.33
N VAL A 292 3.16 -10.40 41.98
CA VAL A 292 1.89 -9.64 41.87
C VAL A 292 2.04 -8.26 42.51
N LEU A 293 2.52 -8.16 43.75
CA LEU A 293 2.68 -6.87 44.45
C LEU A 293 3.65 -5.92 43.72
N LYS A 294 4.73 -6.47 43.15
CA LYS A 294 5.72 -5.72 42.38
C LYS A 294 5.31 -5.51 40.92
N MET A 295 4.24 -6.13 40.43
CA MET A 295 3.87 -6.17 39.00
C MET A 295 5.04 -6.61 38.09
N VAL A 296 5.78 -7.64 38.48
CA VAL A 296 6.92 -8.17 37.71
C VAL A 296 6.42 -8.76 36.39
N ARG A 297 7.06 -8.40 35.28
CA ARG A 297 6.82 -9.00 33.98
C ARG A 297 7.87 -10.07 33.71
N ILE A 298 7.45 -11.25 33.28
CA ILE A 298 8.33 -12.34 32.82
C ILE A 298 7.93 -12.65 31.38
N GLN A 299 8.89 -12.59 30.46
CA GLN A 299 8.66 -12.72 29.02
C GLN A 299 9.81 -13.52 28.39
N ALA A 300 9.50 -14.38 27.42
CA ALA A 300 10.50 -15.07 26.61
C ALA A 300 10.88 -14.24 25.37
N SER A 301 12.12 -14.37 24.91
CA SER A 301 12.60 -13.83 23.64
C SER A 301 13.48 -14.87 22.95
N TYR A 302 13.25 -15.11 21.66
CA TYR A 302 13.81 -16.26 20.93
C TYR A 302 15.01 -15.84 20.07
N VAL A 303 14.79 -15.55 18.79
CA VAL A 303 15.73 -14.85 17.91
C VAL A 303 15.01 -13.66 17.27
N GLY A 304 15.75 -12.67 16.80
CA GLY A 304 15.21 -11.55 16.02
C GLY A 304 14.77 -11.94 14.60
N ASN A 305 13.97 -11.06 14.01
CA ASN A 305 13.45 -11.17 12.66
C ASN A 305 14.44 -10.61 11.60
N ARG A 306 13.96 -10.35 10.38
CA ARG A 306 14.79 -9.78 9.29
C ARG A 306 15.22 -8.34 9.57
N GLN A 307 14.32 -7.47 10.03
CA GLN A 307 14.62 -6.11 10.45
C GLN A 307 15.63 -6.06 11.62
N ASP A 308 15.44 -6.91 12.65
CA ASP A 308 16.38 -7.08 13.76
C ASP A 308 17.77 -7.56 13.29
N SER A 309 17.84 -8.23 12.13
CA SER A 309 19.11 -8.64 11.51
C SER A 309 19.87 -7.45 10.93
N GLU A 310 19.19 -6.60 10.16
CA GLU A 310 19.79 -5.41 9.55
C GLU A 310 20.24 -4.41 10.61
N GLU A 311 19.40 -4.18 11.62
CA GLU A 311 19.73 -3.32 12.77
C GLU A 311 20.95 -3.85 13.54
N ALA A 312 20.99 -5.15 13.88
CA ALA A 312 22.14 -5.78 14.53
C ALA A 312 23.44 -5.64 13.71
N ILE A 313 23.36 -5.78 12.39
CA ILE A 313 24.50 -5.63 11.48
C ILE A 313 24.95 -4.17 11.38
N ASP A 314 24.05 -3.19 11.44
CA ASP A 314 24.42 -1.76 11.46
C ASP A 314 25.20 -1.37 12.72
N PHE A 315 24.82 -1.85 13.90
CA PHE A 315 25.59 -1.63 15.13
C PHE A 315 27.04 -2.17 15.01
N PHE A 316 27.22 -3.33 14.39
CA PHE A 316 28.56 -3.87 14.10
C PHE A 316 29.30 -3.03 13.04
N ARG A 317 28.65 -2.73 11.91
CA ARG A 317 29.19 -1.92 10.79
C ARG A 317 29.67 -0.54 11.24
N ARG A 318 29.04 0.04 12.26
CA ARG A 318 29.41 1.33 12.88
C ARG A 318 30.50 1.22 13.95
N GLY A 319 31.00 0.02 14.25
CA GLY A 319 32.01 -0.21 15.28
C GLY A 319 31.50 0.00 16.71
N LEU A 320 30.18 -0.01 16.94
CA LEU A 320 29.60 0.16 18.28
C LEU A 320 29.64 -1.14 19.10
N ILE A 321 29.75 -2.28 18.43
CA ILE A 321 29.93 -3.61 19.02
C ILE A 321 31.04 -4.35 18.27
N LYS A 322 31.75 -5.24 18.96
CA LYS A 322 32.71 -6.18 18.37
C LYS A 322 32.57 -7.54 19.05
N ALA A 323 32.56 -8.62 18.27
CA ALA A 323 32.66 -9.96 18.82
C ALA A 323 34.14 -10.28 19.16
N PRO A 324 34.48 -10.63 20.42
CA PRO A 324 35.79 -11.19 20.72
C PRO A 324 35.85 -12.63 20.18
N ILE A 325 36.44 -12.79 18.99
CA ILE A 325 36.52 -14.06 18.26
C ILE A 325 37.89 -14.74 18.37
N LYS A 326 37.88 -16.07 18.25
CA LYS A 326 39.05 -16.90 17.97
C LYS A 326 38.78 -17.78 16.76
N VAL A 327 39.54 -17.55 15.68
CA VAL A 327 39.39 -18.28 14.42
C VAL A 327 40.19 -19.59 14.45
N VAL A 328 39.56 -20.70 14.06
CA VAL A 328 40.15 -22.05 13.97
C VAL A 328 39.71 -22.75 12.66
N PRO A 329 40.37 -23.83 12.21
CA PRO A 329 39.91 -24.62 11.07
C PRO A 329 38.56 -25.33 11.33
N LEU A 330 37.81 -25.63 10.27
CA LEU A 330 36.57 -26.44 10.35
C LEU A 330 36.78 -27.82 11.00
N SER A 331 37.96 -28.42 10.84
CA SER A 331 38.33 -29.70 11.47
C SER A 331 38.34 -29.67 13.00
N ASP A 332 38.50 -28.50 13.61
CA ASP A 332 38.70 -28.36 15.05
C ASP A 332 37.37 -28.28 15.82
N LEU A 333 36.23 -28.34 15.14
CA LEU A 333 34.89 -28.29 15.74
C LEU A 333 34.67 -29.24 16.94
N PRO A 334 35.12 -30.50 16.96
CA PRO A 334 34.94 -31.38 18.12
C PRO A 334 35.61 -30.82 19.38
N LYS A 335 36.80 -30.24 19.23
CA LYS A 335 37.55 -29.58 20.30
C LYS A 335 36.91 -28.25 20.74
N VAL A 336 36.21 -27.56 19.84
CA VAL A 336 35.39 -26.39 20.22
C VAL A 336 34.20 -26.84 21.06
N TYR A 337 33.54 -27.96 20.73
CA TYR A 337 32.45 -28.53 21.52
C TYR A 337 32.91 -28.95 22.92
N GLU A 338 34.05 -29.64 23.06
CA GLU A 338 34.67 -29.96 24.36
C GLU A 338 34.87 -28.71 25.24
N LEU A 339 35.33 -27.60 24.65
CA LEU A 339 35.56 -26.34 25.37
C LEU A 339 34.25 -25.63 25.74
N LEU A 340 33.22 -25.69 24.89
CA LEU A 340 31.88 -25.15 25.16
C LEU A 340 31.16 -25.92 26.26
N GLU A 341 31.28 -27.25 26.29
CA GLU A 341 30.75 -28.12 27.33
C GLU A 341 31.48 -27.92 28.67
N ALA A 342 32.81 -27.80 28.64
CA ALA A 342 33.60 -27.52 29.84
C ALA A 342 33.43 -26.07 30.37
N GLY A 343 32.66 -25.21 29.69
CA GLY A 343 32.46 -23.81 30.07
C GLY A 343 33.70 -22.92 29.92
N LYS A 344 34.72 -23.37 29.19
CA LYS A 344 36.07 -22.75 29.07
C LYS A 344 36.19 -21.76 27.90
N VAL A 345 35.08 -21.32 27.33
CA VAL A 345 35.05 -20.35 26.22
C VAL A 345 34.73 -18.95 26.75
N ALA A 346 35.75 -18.09 26.78
CA ALA A 346 35.55 -16.65 26.76
C ALA A 346 35.31 -16.18 25.31
N GLY A 347 34.35 -15.29 25.10
CA GLY A 347 34.01 -14.78 23.75
C GLY A 347 33.36 -15.82 22.83
N ARG A 348 33.85 -15.93 21.59
CA ARG A 348 33.29 -16.80 20.53
C ARG A 348 34.40 -17.54 19.77
N TYR A 349 34.09 -18.75 19.29
CA TYR A 349 34.91 -19.44 18.28
C TYR A 349 34.27 -19.30 16.89
N VAL A 350 35.12 -19.21 15.87
CA VAL A 350 34.74 -19.08 14.46
C VAL A 350 35.55 -20.08 13.63
N LEU A 351 34.87 -20.91 12.85
CA LEU A 351 35.48 -21.89 11.94
C LEU A 351 35.84 -21.21 10.61
N LYS A 352 36.97 -21.58 10.00
CA LYS A 352 37.46 -21.04 8.72
C LYS A 352 37.40 -22.08 7.60
N HIS A 353 36.91 -21.62 6.43
CA HIS A 353 36.69 -22.43 5.24
C HIS A 353 37.55 -21.90 4.08
N LEU A 354 38.19 -22.80 3.32
CA LEU A 354 39.14 -22.43 2.25
C LEU A 354 38.69 -22.96 0.88
N ALA A 355 38.13 -22.07 0.05
CA ALA A 355 37.98 -22.24 -1.41
C ALA A 355 37.69 -20.89 -2.09
N ALA A 356 38.20 -20.70 -3.30
CA ALA A 356 37.82 -19.63 -4.23
C ALA A 356 37.32 -20.26 -5.55
N VAL A 357 36.89 -19.46 -6.54
CA VAL A 357 37.28 -19.53 -7.98
C VAL A 357 36.38 -18.63 -8.86
N ARG A 358 36.87 -18.30 -10.06
CA ARG A 358 36.22 -17.55 -11.15
C ARG A 358 35.21 -18.40 -11.97
N LYS A 359 34.84 -17.95 -13.18
CA LYS A 359 33.47 -17.93 -13.77
C LYS A 359 33.54 -17.84 -15.34
N PRO A 360 32.71 -18.44 -16.28
CA PRO A 360 31.21 -18.48 -16.47
C PRO A 360 30.64 -19.91 -16.84
N SER A 361 29.51 -20.24 -17.55
CA SER A 361 28.52 -19.58 -18.48
C SER A 361 27.10 -20.26 -18.59
N VAL A 362 26.29 -19.93 -19.63
CA VAL A 362 24.79 -20.01 -19.79
C VAL A 362 24.24 -21.01 -20.86
N ALA A 363 23.05 -21.63 -20.65
CA ALA A 363 21.94 -21.93 -21.63
C ALA A 363 20.70 -22.58 -20.93
N GLN A 364 19.56 -21.89 -20.71
CA GLN A 364 18.28 -21.81 -21.48
C GLN A 364 17.30 -23.03 -21.53
N GLY A 365 16.01 -22.80 -21.18
CA GLY A 365 14.84 -23.72 -21.28
C GLY A 365 13.54 -23.14 -20.65
N HIS A 366 12.32 -23.63 -20.97
CA HIS A 366 11.02 -23.05 -20.54
C HIS A 366 9.91 -24.08 -20.17
N ALA A 367 8.95 -23.76 -19.26
CA ALA A 367 7.49 -23.57 -19.59
C ALA A 367 6.42 -23.67 -18.44
N LYS A 368 5.77 -22.52 -18.13
CA LYS A 368 4.30 -22.26 -17.94
C LYS A 368 3.32 -23.14 -17.08
N ARG A 369 2.74 -22.49 -16.04
CA ARG A 369 1.29 -22.43 -15.63
C ARG A 369 0.63 -23.72 -15.02
N ARG A 370 -0.54 -23.72 -14.32
CA ARG A 370 -1.59 -22.70 -14.00
C ARG A 370 -2.34 -23.02 -12.67
N SER A 371 -3.43 -22.29 -12.35
CA SER A 371 -4.13 -22.23 -11.06
C SER A 371 -5.49 -22.96 -10.94
N SER A 372 -5.94 -23.08 -9.67
CA SER A 372 -7.33 -23.12 -9.12
C SER A 372 -8.17 -24.42 -9.10
N ILE A 373 -8.55 -24.79 -7.86
CA ILE A 373 -9.62 -25.71 -7.37
C ILE A 373 -9.48 -27.19 -7.76
N VAL A 374 -9.44 -28.05 -6.72
CA VAL A 374 -9.19 -29.50 -6.82
C VAL A 374 -10.44 -30.29 -6.38
N PRO A 375 -10.95 -31.24 -7.20
CA PRO A 375 -11.93 -32.23 -6.75
C PRO A 375 -11.33 -33.13 -5.66
N GLY A 376 -12.00 -33.25 -4.51
CA GLY A 376 -11.47 -33.94 -3.31
C GLY A 376 -11.67 -33.18 -1.99
N LEU A 377 -11.96 -31.87 -2.05
CA LEU A 377 -12.42 -31.08 -0.89
C LEU A 377 -13.83 -31.49 -0.40
N GLU A 378 -14.52 -32.36 -1.13
CA GLU A 378 -15.88 -32.87 -0.86
C GLU A 378 -16.00 -33.72 0.42
N HIS A 379 -14.89 -34.04 1.08
CA HIS A 379 -14.83 -34.88 2.28
C HIS A 379 -14.17 -34.18 3.48
N ILE A 380 -13.93 -32.87 3.38
CA ILE A 380 -13.29 -32.08 4.43
C ILE A 380 -14.39 -31.40 5.27
N GLU A 381 -15.00 -32.17 6.18
CA GLU A 381 -15.82 -31.64 7.28
C GLU A 381 -14.89 -31.08 8.38
N LEU A 382 -14.39 -29.86 8.17
CA LEU A 382 -13.84 -29.06 9.26
C LEU A 382 -15.01 -28.43 10.03
N GLN A 383 -15.01 -28.58 11.35
CA GLN A 383 -15.91 -27.80 12.20
C GLN A 383 -15.54 -26.32 12.06
N ALA A 384 -16.54 -25.47 11.82
CA ALA A 384 -16.36 -24.03 11.97
C ALA A 384 -15.95 -23.71 13.42
N PRO A 385 -15.13 -22.67 13.66
CA PRO A 385 -14.91 -22.15 15.00
C PRO A 385 -16.24 -21.88 15.71
N GLY A 386 -16.23 -22.01 17.05
CA GLY A 386 -17.36 -21.61 17.87
C GLY A 386 -17.58 -20.09 17.85
N PRO A 387 -18.53 -19.57 18.64
CA PRO A 387 -18.51 -18.14 18.98
C PRO A 387 -17.15 -17.82 19.65
N ASP A 388 -16.41 -16.85 19.09
CA ASP A 388 -15.09 -16.47 19.58
C ASP A 388 -15.16 -15.74 20.93
N ASP A 389 -15.04 -16.49 22.03
CA ASP A 389 -14.73 -15.92 23.36
C ASP A 389 -13.25 -15.49 23.45
N PHE A 390 -12.38 -16.11 22.64
CA PHE A 390 -10.94 -15.81 22.51
C PHE A 390 -10.42 -16.33 21.17
N SER A 391 -9.64 -15.53 20.45
CA SER A 391 -8.92 -15.95 19.23
C SER A 391 -7.44 -15.58 19.32
N THR A 392 -6.56 -16.41 18.74
CA THR A 392 -5.10 -16.29 18.91
C THR A 392 -4.46 -15.22 18.00
N SER A 393 -5.17 -14.77 16.97
CA SER A 393 -4.75 -13.73 16.03
C SER A 393 -5.92 -13.35 15.13
N VAL A 394 -5.84 -12.20 14.44
CA VAL A 394 -6.88 -11.73 13.49
C VAL A 394 -7.33 -12.84 12.53
N TYR A 395 -6.39 -13.50 11.86
CA TYR A 395 -6.71 -14.55 10.88
C TYR A 395 -7.10 -15.90 11.48
N GLY A 396 -7.02 -16.04 12.81
CA GLY A 396 -7.59 -17.15 13.57
C GLY A 396 -9.00 -16.88 14.12
N SER A 397 -9.51 -15.66 13.98
CA SER A 397 -10.89 -15.31 14.35
C SER A 397 -11.86 -15.68 13.22
N ARG A 398 -13.13 -15.95 13.57
CA ARG A 398 -14.20 -16.25 12.61
C ARG A 398 -14.35 -15.17 11.53
N TYR A 399 -14.06 -13.91 11.87
CA TYR A 399 -14.16 -12.75 10.99
C TYR A 399 -13.23 -12.80 9.77
N ALA A 400 -12.16 -13.59 9.83
CA ALA A 400 -11.25 -13.80 8.70
C ALA A 400 -11.63 -15.01 7.81
N ALA A 401 -12.56 -15.85 8.26
CA ALA A 401 -13.17 -16.92 7.48
C ALA A 401 -14.54 -16.52 6.87
N GLU A 402 -15.13 -15.43 7.38
CA GLU A 402 -16.34 -14.77 6.86
C GLU A 402 -15.96 -13.69 5.83
N GLU A 403 -16.84 -13.39 4.86
CA GLU A 403 -16.68 -12.19 4.02
C GLU A 403 -17.00 -10.94 4.86
N LEU A 404 -16.22 -9.86 4.69
CA LEU A 404 -16.48 -8.59 5.38
C LEU A 404 -17.89 -8.05 5.03
N PRO A 405 -18.66 -7.53 6.01
CA PRO A 405 -20.02 -7.04 5.77
C PRO A 405 -20.10 -5.98 4.67
N SER A 406 -20.89 -6.27 3.64
CA SER A 406 -20.93 -5.51 2.38
C SER A 406 -22.31 -4.96 2.01
N HIS A 407 -23.36 -5.34 2.75
CA HIS A 407 -24.77 -5.04 2.41
C HIS A 407 -25.60 -4.58 3.61
N GLU A 408 -25.38 -5.14 4.80
CA GLU A 408 -26.08 -4.80 6.05
C GLU A 408 -25.05 -4.55 7.16
N MET A 409 -25.38 -3.69 8.12
CA MET A 409 -24.54 -3.46 9.31
C MET A 409 -24.59 -4.72 10.19
N PRO A 410 -23.45 -5.22 10.72
CA PRO A 410 -23.45 -6.41 11.56
C PRO A 410 -24.18 -6.17 12.88
N GLU A 411 -25.01 -7.13 13.29
CA GLU A 411 -25.74 -7.19 14.57
C GLU A 411 -24.83 -7.30 15.82
N LYS A 412 -23.51 -7.37 15.63
CA LYS A 412 -22.51 -7.52 16.69
C LYS A 412 -21.23 -6.75 16.36
N GLU A 413 -20.57 -6.32 17.42
CA GLU A 413 -19.23 -5.74 17.40
C GLU A 413 -18.16 -6.71 16.87
N MET A 414 -17.11 -6.13 16.29
CA MET A 414 -15.89 -6.83 15.86
C MET A 414 -14.71 -6.24 16.66
N PRO A 415 -13.72 -7.04 17.09
CA PRO A 415 -12.53 -6.52 17.76
C PRO A 415 -11.82 -5.46 16.90
N LYS A 416 -11.41 -4.36 17.53
CA LYS A 416 -10.89 -3.16 16.82
C LYS A 416 -9.63 -3.43 15.98
N ASP A 417 -8.80 -4.36 16.43
CA ASP A 417 -7.59 -4.84 15.78
C ASP A 417 -7.88 -5.76 14.58
N VAL A 418 -8.89 -6.63 14.71
CA VAL A 418 -9.45 -7.43 13.61
C VAL A 418 -10.00 -6.50 12.52
N ALA A 419 -10.87 -5.55 12.90
CA ALA A 419 -11.44 -4.57 11.98
C ALA A 419 -10.36 -3.73 11.27
N TYR A 420 -9.40 -3.19 12.02
CA TYR A 420 -8.27 -2.44 11.46
C TYR A 420 -7.47 -3.25 10.45
N ARG A 421 -7.13 -4.51 10.79
CA ARG A 421 -6.28 -5.34 9.92
C ARG A 421 -7.01 -5.78 8.66
N LEU A 422 -8.25 -6.24 8.75
CA LEU A 422 -9.02 -6.67 7.57
C LEU A 422 -9.29 -5.51 6.59
N ILE A 423 -9.52 -4.29 7.11
CA ILE A 423 -9.60 -3.08 6.28
C ILE A 423 -8.23 -2.76 5.65
N LYS A 424 -7.13 -2.86 6.42
CA LYS A 424 -5.76 -2.62 5.91
C LYS A 424 -5.36 -3.63 4.83
N ASP A 425 -5.85 -4.86 4.89
CA ASP A 425 -5.64 -5.88 3.86
C ASP A 425 -6.35 -5.50 2.55
N GLN A 426 -7.59 -5.03 2.61
CA GLN A 426 -8.28 -4.52 1.42
C GLN A 426 -7.59 -3.30 0.82
N LEU A 427 -7.16 -2.35 1.66
CA LEU A 427 -6.41 -1.16 1.22
C LEU A 427 -5.01 -1.47 0.66
N SER A 428 -4.44 -2.67 0.93
CA SER A 428 -3.16 -3.08 0.33
C SER A 428 -3.24 -3.35 -1.19
N LEU A 429 -4.45 -3.38 -1.75
CA LEU A 429 -4.71 -3.52 -3.19
C LEU A 429 -4.75 -2.18 -3.93
N ASP A 430 -4.74 -1.04 -3.23
CA ASP A 430 -4.65 0.29 -3.84
C ASP A 430 -3.24 0.58 -4.39
N GLY A 431 -3.19 1.38 -5.46
CA GLY A 431 -1.92 1.77 -6.09
C GLY A 431 -1.14 2.79 -5.27
N ASN A 432 0.18 2.59 -5.13
CA ASN A 432 1.09 3.49 -4.40
C ASN A 432 0.95 4.97 -4.87
N PRO A 433 0.54 5.91 -3.99
CA PRO A 433 0.34 7.31 -4.37
C PRO A 433 1.57 8.00 -4.99
N MET A 434 2.78 7.63 -4.56
CA MET A 434 4.05 8.18 -5.09
C MET A 434 4.30 7.81 -6.56
N LEU A 435 3.68 6.75 -7.07
CA LEU A 435 3.72 6.34 -8.47
C LEU A 435 2.47 6.77 -9.26
N ASN A 436 1.53 7.46 -8.60
CA ASN A 436 0.33 7.98 -9.23
C ASN A 436 0.59 9.31 -9.93
N LEU A 437 0.92 9.27 -11.22
CA LEU A 437 1.24 10.44 -12.04
C LEU A 437 0.01 11.04 -12.75
N ALA A 438 -1.17 10.44 -12.57
CA ALA A 438 -2.44 11.01 -13.03
C ALA A 438 -2.90 12.19 -12.15
N SER A 439 -2.63 12.12 -10.85
CA SER A 439 -3.18 13.04 -9.85
C SER A 439 -2.44 14.37 -9.77
N PHE A 440 -3.20 15.46 -9.60
CA PHE A 440 -2.67 16.76 -9.18
C PHE A 440 -2.61 16.93 -7.66
N VAL A 441 -3.17 15.99 -6.90
CA VAL A 441 -3.26 16.06 -5.44
C VAL A 441 -1.91 15.66 -4.81
N THR A 442 -1.49 16.39 -3.78
CA THR A 442 -0.27 16.12 -3.00
C THR A 442 -0.23 14.69 -2.45
N THR A 443 0.92 14.03 -2.54
CA THR A 443 1.14 12.63 -2.10
C THR A 443 2.28 12.48 -1.09
N TYR A 444 2.73 13.59 -0.49
CA TYR A 444 3.77 13.67 0.53
C TYR A 444 3.57 14.96 1.34
N MET A 445 3.85 14.92 2.64
CA MET A 445 4.05 16.09 3.50
C MET A 445 5.19 15.80 4.47
N GLU A 446 5.76 16.84 5.09
CA GLU A 446 6.77 16.69 6.14
C GLU A 446 6.15 16.12 7.43
N ASP A 447 6.88 15.28 8.15
CA ASP A 447 6.45 14.60 9.38
C ASP A 447 5.84 15.54 10.43
N GLU A 448 6.38 16.76 10.57
CA GLU A 448 5.81 17.79 11.46
C GLU A 448 4.41 18.24 11.03
N ALA A 449 4.12 18.30 9.73
CA ALA A 449 2.81 18.63 9.21
C ALA A 449 1.83 17.45 9.36
N GLU A 450 2.27 16.22 9.13
CA GLU A 450 1.45 15.03 9.41
C GLU A 450 1.06 14.95 10.89
N LYS A 451 2.01 15.24 11.77
CA LYS A 451 1.79 15.32 13.22
C LYS A 451 0.79 16.41 13.59
N LEU A 452 0.94 17.63 13.06
CA LEU A 452 -0.02 18.72 13.27
C LEU A 452 -1.43 18.38 12.75
N MET A 453 -1.52 17.62 11.65
CA MET A 453 -2.80 17.13 11.13
C MET A 453 -3.44 16.10 12.07
N ALA A 454 -2.67 15.14 12.57
CA ALA A 454 -3.16 14.12 13.50
C ALA A 454 -3.59 14.70 14.85
N GLU A 455 -2.82 15.64 15.41
CA GLU A 455 -3.17 16.39 16.62
C GLU A 455 -4.41 17.30 16.44
N ALA A 456 -4.82 17.55 15.20
CA ALA A 456 -5.99 18.36 14.84
C ALA A 456 -7.21 17.55 14.35
N PHE A 457 -7.17 16.22 14.30
CA PHE A 457 -8.30 15.41 13.79
C PHE A 457 -9.61 15.59 14.58
N SER A 458 -9.55 15.92 15.87
CA SER A 458 -10.74 16.20 16.70
C SER A 458 -11.31 17.61 16.54
N LYS A 459 -10.60 18.52 15.86
CA LYS A 459 -11.03 19.92 15.70
C LYS A 459 -12.00 20.03 14.52
N ASN A 460 -13.29 20.14 14.84
CA ASN A 460 -14.30 20.55 13.88
C ASN A 460 -14.07 22.03 13.50
N PHE A 461 -14.07 22.32 12.20
CA PHE A 461 -13.69 23.63 11.70
C PHE A 461 -14.74 24.72 11.96
N ILE A 462 -16.04 24.39 11.90
CA ILE A 462 -17.13 25.38 11.95
C ILE A 462 -17.44 25.89 13.36
N ASP A 463 -16.83 25.29 14.38
CA ASP A 463 -17.02 25.61 15.80
C ASP A 463 -16.03 26.73 16.18
N TYR A 464 -16.24 27.95 15.68
CA TYR A 464 -15.25 29.04 15.79
C TYR A 464 -15.06 29.55 17.22
N GLU A 465 -15.99 29.34 18.14
CA GLU A 465 -15.89 29.79 19.53
C GLU A 465 -15.09 28.81 20.41
N GLU A 466 -15.23 27.53 20.12
CA GLU A 466 -14.48 26.42 20.71
C GLU A 466 -13.04 26.37 20.15
N TYR A 467 -12.84 26.77 18.90
CA TYR A 467 -11.54 26.76 18.22
C TYR A 467 -11.16 28.11 17.55
N PRO A 468 -11.14 29.25 18.27
CA PRO A 468 -10.98 30.58 17.67
C PRO A 468 -9.61 30.77 17.01
N GLN A 469 -8.58 30.11 17.51
CA GLN A 469 -7.25 30.09 16.90
C GLN A 469 -7.25 29.35 15.54
N THR A 470 -8.16 28.40 15.32
CA THR A 470 -8.35 27.72 14.02
C THR A 470 -9.02 28.65 13.01
N ALA A 471 -10.03 29.42 13.43
CA ALA A 471 -10.70 30.41 12.59
C ALA A 471 -9.75 31.57 12.21
N ASP A 472 -8.96 32.06 13.16
CA ASP A 472 -7.88 33.03 12.90
C ASP A 472 -6.81 32.47 11.93
N ILE A 473 -6.41 31.20 12.08
CA ILE A 473 -5.52 30.53 11.11
C ILE A 473 -6.14 30.47 9.71
N GLN A 474 -7.46 30.24 9.55
CA GLN A 474 -8.12 30.38 8.25
C GLN A 474 -7.96 31.80 7.72
N ASN A 475 -8.29 32.82 8.51
CA ASN A 475 -8.30 34.21 8.08
C ASN A 475 -6.90 34.67 7.66
N LYS A 476 -5.85 34.21 8.37
CA LYS A 476 -4.44 34.37 7.97
C LYS A 476 -4.13 33.73 6.61
N CYS A 477 -4.62 32.52 6.35
CA CYS A 477 -4.49 31.88 5.03
C CYS A 477 -5.23 32.64 3.93
N VAL A 478 -6.48 33.07 4.16
CA VAL A 478 -7.26 33.90 3.21
C VAL A 478 -6.52 35.19 2.89
N ASN A 479 -6.05 35.92 3.90
CA ASN A 479 -5.27 37.14 3.75
C ASN A 479 -3.96 36.91 2.96
N MET A 480 -3.23 35.83 3.24
CA MET A 480 -2.01 35.48 2.50
C MET A 480 -2.28 35.11 1.05
N ILE A 481 -3.36 34.40 0.75
CA ILE A 481 -3.77 34.05 -0.63
C ILE A 481 -4.24 35.31 -1.38
N ALA A 482 -5.07 36.14 -0.76
CA ALA A 482 -5.55 37.39 -1.36
C ALA A 482 -4.38 38.33 -1.74
N ARG A 483 -3.41 38.52 -0.84
CA ARG A 483 -2.18 39.29 -1.10
C ARG A 483 -1.19 38.57 -2.02
N LEU A 484 -1.31 37.26 -2.23
CA LEU A 484 -0.57 36.53 -3.27
C LEU A 484 -1.16 36.78 -4.67
N TYR A 485 -2.47 37.06 -4.75
CA TYR A 485 -3.23 37.34 -5.98
C TYR A 485 -3.49 38.84 -6.21
N HIS A 486 -2.80 39.70 -5.46
CA HIS A 486 -2.85 41.15 -5.60
C HIS A 486 -4.27 41.73 -5.44
N ALA A 487 -5.07 41.16 -4.52
CA ALA A 487 -6.36 41.72 -4.14
C ALA A 487 -6.20 43.19 -3.65
N PRO A 488 -7.13 44.10 -3.98
CA PRO A 488 -7.10 45.48 -3.48
C PRO A 488 -7.05 45.54 -1.94
N GLU A 489 -6.17 46.36 -1.40
CA GLU A 489 -6.06 46.55 0.05
C GLU A 489 -6.96 47.70 0.52
N HIS A 490 -7.85 47.42 1.49
CA HIS A 490 -8.80 48.37 2.07
C HIS A 490 -8.49 48.62 3.56
N GLY A 491 -7.28 49.11 3.84
CA GLY A 491 -6.82 49.37 5.21
C GLY A 491 -6.47 48.09 5.98
N GLU A 492 -6.89 48.03 7.25
CA GLU A 492 -6.66 46.87 8.13
C GLU A 492 -7.74 45.77 8.00
N GLU A 493 -8.70 45.91 7.09
CA GLU A 493 -9.78 44.93 6.90
C GLU A 493 -9.25 43.57 6.37
N ASN A 494 -9.89 42.49 6.82
CA ASN A 494 -9.60 41.14 6.31
C ASN A 494 -10.09 40.97 4.87
N ALA A 495 -9.32 40.22 4.07
CA ALA A 495 -9.70 39.91 2.70
C ALA A 495 -10.95 39.00 2.66
N ILE A 496 -11.83 39.24 1.69
CA ILE A 496 -13.08 38.50 1.55
C ILE A 496 -12.80 37.14 0.91
N GLY A 497 -12.91 36.06 1.68
CA GLY A 497 -12.66 34.70 1.23
C GLY A 497 -12.92 33.64 2.31
N THR A 498 -12.82 32.36 1.95
CA THR A 498 -13.06 31.24 2.88
C THR A 498 -12.30 29.98 2.48
N SER A 499 -12.13 29.05 3.43
CA SER A 499 -11.65 27.69 3.16
C SER A 499 -12.79 26.79 2.71
N THR A 500 -12.48 25.90 1.76
CA THR A 500 -13.38 24.87 1.23
C THR A 500 -12.71 23.50 1.36
N ILE A 501 -13.43 22.42 1.06
CA ILE A 501 -12.81 21.08 0.93
C ILE A 501 -11.90 21.01 -0.32
N GLY A 502 -12.17 21.84 -1.33
CA GLY A 502 -11.45 21.88 -2.60
C GLY A 502 -12.02 22.90 -3.58
N SER A 503 -11.37 23.03 -4.73
CA SER A 503 -11.84 23.94 -5.79
C SER A 503 -13.29 23.68 -6.22
N SER A 504 -13.79 22.44 -6.17
CA SER A 504 -15.19 22.12 -6.52
C SER A 504 -16.23 22.90 -5.70
N GLU A 505 -16.03 23.06 -4.40
CA GLU A 505 -16.91 23.85 -3.53
C GLU A 505 -16.67 25.36 -3.73
N ALA A 506 -15.41 25.77 -3.88
CA ALA A 506 -15.03 27.16 -4.15
C ALA A 506 -15.67 27.71 -5.43
N ILE A 507 -15.68 26.89 -6.50
CA ILE A 507 -16.32 27.18 -7.79
C ILE A 507 -17.83 27.29 -7.63
N MET A 508 -18.47 26.37 -6.90
CA MET A 508 -19.90 26.44 -6.64
C MET A 508 -20.29 27.69 -5.85
N LEU A 509 -19.51 28.09 -4.84
CA LEU A 509 -19.71 29.33 -4.08
C LEU A 509 -19.53 30.58 -4.97
N ALA A 510 -18.51 30.60 -5.83
CA ALA A 510 -18.30 31.70 -6.77
C ALA A 510 -19.40 31.79 -7.84
N VAL A 511 -19.87 30.65 -8.37
CA VAL A 511 -20.98 30.57 -9.33
C VAL A 511 -22.29 31.03 -8.68
N LEU A 512 -22.56 30.68 -7.42
CA LEU A 512 -23.69 31.19 -6.65
C LEU A 512 -23.61 32.72 -6.47
N ALA A 513 -22.43 33.25 -6.15
CA ALA A 513 -22.22 34.70 -6.03
C ALA A 513 -22.44 35.43 -7.36
N MET A 514 -21.90 34.91 -8.47
CA MET A 514 -22.12 35.44 -9.83
C MET A 514 -23.60 35.39 -10.23
N LYS A 515 -24.27 34.23 -10.09
CA LYS A 515 -25.70 34.09 -10.40
C LYS A 515 -26.55 35.03 -9.54
N ARG A 516 -26.23 35.18 -8.25
CA ARG A 516 -26.97 36.07 -7.34
C ARG A 516 -26.78 37.55 -7.69
N ARG A 517 -25.55 38.00 -7.95
CA ARG A 517 -25.25 39.37 -8.42
C ARG A 517 -26.01 39.68 -9.72
N TRP A 518 -26.00 38.75 -10.69
CA TRP A 518 -26.76 38.88 -11.94
C TRP A 518 -28.28 38.93 -11.71
N VAL A 519 -28.85 38.00 -10.93
CA VAL A 519 -30.30 38.01 -10.60
C VAL A 519 -30.72 39.34 -9.95
N ASN A 520 -29.92 39.87 -9.02
CA ASN A 520 -30.23 41.14 -8.35
C ASN A 520 -30.18 42.33 -9.31
N LYS A 521 -29.15 42.38 -10.17
CA LYS A 521 -29.04 43.39 -11.26
C LYS A 521 -30.25 43.33 -12.19
N ARG A 522 -30.60 42.15 -12.70
CA ARG A 522 -31.75 41.94 -13.60
C ARG A 522 -33.07 42.35 -12.97
N LYS A 523 -33.29 42.03 -11.69
CA LYS A 523 -34.46 42.48 -10.91
C LYS A 523 -34.53 43.99 -10.74
N ALA A 524 -33.40 44.65 -10.43
CA ALA A 524 -33.34 46.11 -10.34
C ALA A 524 -33.60 46.79 -11.70
N GLU A 525 -33.18 46.15 -12.79
CA GLU A 525 -33.45 46.60 -14.17
C GLU A 525 -34.84 46.21 -14.70
N GLY A 526 -35.67 45.50 -13.93
CA GLY A 526 -37.01 45.05 -14.35
C GLY A 526 -37.02 43.97 -15.44
N LYS A 527 -35.92 43.25 -15.64
CA LYS A 527 -35.73 42.25 -16.72
C LYS A 527 -35.91 40.82 -16.22
N ASP A 528 -36.18 39.89 -17.15
CA ASP A 528 -36.21 38.46 -16.84
C ASP A 528 -34.89 37.98 -16.24
N TYR A 529 -34.95 37.09 -15.26
CA TYR A 529 -33.82 36.48 -14.56
C TYR A 529 -33.92 34.94 -14.52
N SER A 530 -34.79 34.34 -15.36
CA SER A 530 -35.07 32.90 -15.36
C SER A 530 -34.03 32.04 -16.07
N ARG A 531 -33.29 32.60 -17.04
CA ARG A 531 -32.37 31.87 -17.94
C ARG A 531 -30.89 32.33 -17.90
N PRO A 532 -30.18 32.26 -16.75
CA PRO A 532 -28.76 32.58 -16.72
C PRO A 532 -27.92 31.61 -17.55
N ASN A 533 -26.83 32.08 -18.15
CA ASN A 533 -25.79 31.26 -18.78
C ASN A 533 -24.39 31.60 -18.26
N ILE A 534 -23.40 30.74 -18.51
CA ILE A 534 -21.98 30.97 -18.18
C ILE A 534 -21.08 30.53 -19.35
N VAL A 535 -20.09 31.36 -19.71
CA VAL A 535 -19.15 31.07 -20.80
C VAL A 535 -17.87 30.42 -20.26
N MET A 536 -17.41 29.34 -20.89
CA MET A 536 -16.24 28.57 -20.46
C MET A 536 -15.67 27.68 -21.58
N ASN A 537 -14.45 27.17 -21.41
CA ASN A 537 -13.86 26.17 -22.32
C ASN A 537 -14.58 24.81 -22.21
N SER A 538 -14.83 24.14 -23.33
CA SER A 538 -15.21 22.71 -23.41
C SER A 538 -14.33 21.74 -22.60
N ALA A 539 -13.09 22.12 -22.30
CA ALA A 539 -12.13 21.38 -21.48
C ALA A 539 -12.15 21.75 -19.98
N VAL A 540 -13.24 22.36 -19.48
CA VAL A 540 -13.45 22.60 -18.04
C VAL A 540 -13.29 21.35 -17.18
N GLN A 541 -12.99 21.56 -15.90
CA GLN A 541 -13.14 20.54 -14.88
C GLN A 541 -14.63 20.32 -14.57
N VAL A 542 -15.07 19.06 -14.49
CA VAL A 542 -16.48 18.62 -14.28
C VAL A 542 -17.24 19.30 -13.10
N CYS A 543 -16.55 19.96 -12.16
CA CYS A 543 -17.20 20.79 -11.16
C CYS A 543 -17.94 22.01 -11.74
N TRP A 544 -17.52 22.53 -12.90
CA TRP A 544 -18.24 23.58 -13.63
C TRP A 544 -19.57 23.08 -14.19
N GLU A 545 -19.57 21.93 -14.89
CA GLU A 545 -20.80 21.26 -15.32
C GLU A 545 -21.75 21.00 -14.15
N LYS A 546 -21.21 20.53 -13.01
CA LYS A 546 -22.00 20.29 -11.79
C LYS A 546 -22.58 21.59 -11.23
N ALA A 547 -21.80 22.66 -11.15
CA ALA A 547 -22.29 23.96 -10.67
C ALA A 547 -23.38 24.50 -11.60
N ALA A 548 -23.20 24.42 -12.92
CA ALA A 548 -24.20 24.84 -13.89
C ALA A 548 -25.51 24.02 -13.77
N ARG A 549 -25.39 22.69 -13.70
CA ARG A 549 -26.51 21.75 -13.64
C ARG A 549 -27.23 21.68 -12.29
N TYR A 550 -26.55 21.96 -11.18
CA TYR A 550 -27.17 22.00 -9.84
C TYR A 550 -27.78 23.36 -9.50
N PHE A 551 -27.41 24.42 -10.23
CA PHE A 551 -27.90 25.78 -9.99
C PHE A 551 -28.69 26.35 -11.17
N ASP A 552 -29.17 25.53 -12.11
CA ASP A 552 -29.94 25.94 -13.29
C ASP A 552 -29.30 27.10 -14.07
N ILE A 553 -28.16 26.83 -14.71
CA ILE A 553 -27.40 27.76 -15.56
C ILE A 553 -27.08 27.05 -16.89
N GLU A 554 -27.30 27.73 -18.01
CA GLU A 554 -27.02 27.24 -19.36
C GLU A 554 -25.50 27.27 -19.66
N GLU A 555 -24.98 26.16 -20.19
CA GLU A 555 -23.55 25.93 -20.40
C GLU A 555 -23.11 26.42 -21.80
N LYS A 556 -22.40 27.56 -21.90
CA LYS A 556 -21.86 28.06 -23.18
C LYS A 556 -20.39 27.69 -23.35
N TYR A 557 -20.13 26.73 -24.25
CA TYR A 557 -18.79 26.22 -24.51
C TYR A 557 -18.09 26.90 -25.69
N VAL A 558 -16.90 27.41 -25.43
CA VAL A 558 -15.84 27.62 -26.43
C VAL A 558 -15.15 26.27 -26.65
N TYR A 559 -15.11 25.78 -27.89
CA TYR A 559 -14.63 24.41 -28.14
C TYR A 559 -13.12 24.33 -28.34
N CYS A 560 -12.54 23.19 -27.95
CA CYS A 560 -11.18 22.80 -28.35
C CYS A 560 -11.14 22.45 -29.84
N THR A 561 -9.97 22.63 -30.44
CA THR A 561 -9.65 22.20 -31.80
C THR A 561 -8.42 21.29 -31.79
N ASP A 562 -8.08 20.68 -32.92
CA ASP A 562 -6.88 19.85 -33.07
C ASP A 562 -5.56 20.59 -32.70
N SER A 563 -5.55 21.93 -32.72
CA SER A 563 -4.39 22.79 -32.44
C SER A 563 -4.57 23.82 -31.31
N ARG A 564 -5.79 24.12 -30.86
CA ARG A 564 -6.08 25.01 -29.72
C ARG A 564 -6.81 24.25 -28.62
N TYR A 565 -6.16 24.12 -27.47
CA TYR A 565 -6.67 23.37 -26.30
C TYR A 565 -7.27 24.27 -25.20
N VAL A 566 -7.01 25.58 -25.29
CA VAL A 566 -7.49 26.63 -24.38
C VAL A 566 -8.68 27.39 -24.97
N ILE A 567 -9.40 28.09 -24.09
CA ILE A 567 -10.39 29.10 -24.49
C ILE A 567 -9.78 30.12 -25.47
N ASP A 568 -10.53 30.50 -26.48
CA ASP A 568 -10.22 31.64 -27.34
C ASP A 568 -10.85 32.92 -26.75
N PRO A 569 -10.08 34.00 -26.56
CA PRO A 569 -10.61 35.23 -25.98
C PRO A 569 -11.69 35.93 -26.81
N GLU A 570 -11.60 35.88 -28.14
CA GLU A 570 -12.57 36.52 -29.04
C GLU A 570 -13.84 35.68 -29.12
N GLU A 571 -13.71 34.35 -29.26
CA GLU A 571 -14.84 33.41 -29.23
C GLU A 571 -15.61 33.54 -27.90
N ALA A 572 -14.90 33.54 -26.76
CA ALA A 572 -15.50 33.68 -25.44
C ALA A 572 -16.29 34.98 -25.26
N VAL A 573 -15.74 36.12 -25.69
CA VAL A 573 -16.42 37.41 -25.57
C VAL A 573 -17.57 37.53 -26.59
N SER A 574 -17.50 36.86 -27.74
CA SER A 574 -18.60 36.80 -28.71
C SER A 574 -19.83 35.99 -28.23
N LEU A 575 -19.63 35.03 -27.31
CA LEU A 575 -20.70 34.22 -26.73
C LEU A 575 -21.47 34.92 -25.59
N VAL A 576 -21.02 36.09 -25.13
CA VAL A 576 -21.64 36.86 -24.05
C VAL A 576 -22.97 37.48 -24.49
N ASP A 577 -24.02 37.32 -23.69
CA ASP A 577 -25.29 38.01 -23.84
C ASP A 577 -25.75 38.65 -22.52
N GLU A 578 -26.95 39.25 -22.51
CA GLU A 578 -27.50 39.92 -21.33
C GLU A 578 -27.86 38.96 -20.17
N ASN A 579 -27.75 37.65 -20.39
CA ASN A 579 -28.02 36.58 -19.43
C ASN A 579 -26.74 35.86 -18.96
N THR A 580 -25.58 36.23 -19.48
CA THR A 580 -24.28 35.71 -19.02
C THR A 580 -23.96 36.22 -17.61
N ILE A 581 -23.78 35.30 -16.65
CA ILE A 581 -23.45 35.64 -15.25
C ILE A 581 -21.97 35.91 -15.04
N GLY A 582 -21.11 35.41 -15.94
CA GLY A 582 -19.66 35.50 -15.89
C GLY A 582 -18.97 34.65 -16.97
N ILE A 583 -17.66 34.78 -17.06
CA ILE A 583 -16.76 33.93 -17.85
C ILE A 583 -15.83 33.17 -16.90
N CYS A 584 -15.62 31.88 -17.12
CA CYS A 584 -14.54 31.11 -16.49
C CYS A 584 -13.26 31.17 -17.33
N SER A 585 -12.14 31.51 -16.70
CA SER A 585 -10.79 31.38 -17.28
C SER A 585 -9.96 30.42 -16.42
N ILE A 586 -9.32 29.42 -17.04
CA ILE A 586 -8.64 28.33 -16.33
C ILE A 586 -7.12 28.57 -16.27
N LEU A 587 -6.59 28.86 -15.09
CA LEU A 587 -5.15 28.99 -14.88
C LEU A 587 -4.53 27.61 -14.60
N GLY A 588 -4.30 26.86 -15.69
CA GLY A 588 -3.67 25.53 -15.65
C GLY A 588 -4.66 24.43 -15.98
N LEU A 589 -5.00 24.31 -17.25
CA LEU A 589 -5.98 23.37 -17.80
C LEU A 589 -5.69 21.93 -17.36
N THR A 590 -6.71 21.19 -16.92
CA THR A 590 -6.53 19.81 -16.42
C THR A 590 -5.99 18.86 -17.49
N TYR A 591 -6.32 19.11 -18.77
CA TYR A 591 -5.92 18.27 -19.91
C TYR A 591 -4.45 18.45 -20.33
N THR A 592 -3.98 19.69 -20.52
CA THR A 592 -2.64 20.00 -21.08
C THR A 592 -1.68 20.69 -20.10
N GLY A 593 -2.19 21.24 -19.00
CA GLY A 593 -1.44 22.09 -18.06
C GLY A 593 -1.27 23.55 -18.52
N GLU A 594 -1.82 23.93 -19.67
CA GLU A 594 -1.68 25.26 -20.27
C GLU A 594 -2.46 26.35 -19.51
N TYR A 595 -2.04 27.61 -19.63
CA TYR A 595 -2.73 28.75 -19.02
C TYR A 595 -3.63 29.44 -20.05
N GLU A 596 -4.89 29.69 -19.69
CA GLU A 596 -5.81 30.48 -20.50
C GLU A 596 -5.49 31.99 -20.38
N ASP A 597 -5.68 32.75 -21.47
CA ASP A 597 -5.32 34.18 -21.50
C ASP A 597 -6.43 35.05 -20.88
N THR A 598 -6.48 35.02 -19.54
CA THR A 598 -7.35 35.89 -18.73
C THR A 598 -7.14 37.37 -19.05
N LYS A 599 -5.94 37.79 -19.49
CA LYS A 599 -5.67 39.19 -19.83
C LYS A 599 -6.38 39.58 -21.11
N ALA A 600 -6.28 38.79 -22.17
CA ALA A 600 -6.97 39.06 -23.43
C ALA A 600 -8.50 39.10 -23.24
N ILE A 601 -9.07 38.18 -22.46
CA ILE A 601 -10.51 38.21 -22.11
C ILE A 601 -10.86 39.50 -21.36
N ASN A 602 -10.07 39.89 -20.36
CA ASN A 602 -10.26 41.15 -19.62
C ASN A 602 -10.19 42.37 -20.54
N ASP A 603 -9.16 42.46 -21.40
CA ASP A 603 -8.93 43.59 -22.28
C ASP A 603 -10.07 43.77 -23.28
N LEU A 604 -10.56 42.66 -23.87
CA LEU A 604 -11.71 42.66 -24.79
C LEU A 604 -13.01 43.08 -24.08
N LEU A 605 -13.27 42.59 -22.87
CA LEU A 605 -14.44 43.00 -22.07
C LEU A 605 -14.39 44.49 -21.70
N VAL A 606 -13.21 45.02 -21.37
CA VAL A 606 -13.01 46.46 -21.07
C VAL A 606 -13.17 47.30 -22.34
N ALA A 607 -12.53 46.95 -23.45
CA ALA A 607 -12.59 47.67 -24.71
C ALA A 607 -14.03 47.73 -25.28
N ASN A 608 -14.74 46.60 -25.24
CA ASN A 608 -16.14 46.50 -25.67
C ASN A 608 -17.16 46.99 -24.63
N LYS A 609 -16.69 47.45 -23.45
CA LYS A 609 -17.52 47.99 -22.34
C LYS A 609 -18.56 47.00 -21.79
N ILE A 610 -18.24 45.71 -21.79
CA ILE A 610 -19.11 44.63 -21.33
C ILE A 610 -18.95 44.46 -19.80
N ASP A 611 -20.04 44.69 -19.05
CA ASP A 611 -20.11 44.41 -17.59
C ASP A 611 -20.50 42.95 -17.33
N VAL A 612 -19.56 42.05 -17.64
CA VAL A 612 -19.59 40.63 -17.26
C VAL A 612 -18.30 40.31 -16.52
N PRO A 613 -18.36 39.64 -15.34
CA PRO A 613 -17.19 39.33 -14.55
C PRO A 613 -16.43 38.11 -15.08
N ILE A 614 -15.14 38.04 -14.78
CA ILE A 614 -14.32 36.84 -14.90
C ILE A 614 -14.18 36.19 -13.51
N HIS A 615 -14.40 34.88 -13.44
CA HIS A 615 -13.87 34.03 -12.38
C HIS A 615 -12.65 33.27 -12.90
N VAL A 616 -11.59 33.18 -12.10
CA VAL A 616 -10.40 32.42 -12.49
C VAL A 616 -10.33 31.10 -11.73
N ASP A 617 -10.47 30.00 -12.47
CA ASP A 617 -10.18 28.66 -11.96
C ASP A 617 -8.67 28.45 -11.89
N ALA A 618 -8.07 28.98 -10.82
CA ALA A 618 -6.67 28.80 -10.50
C ALA A 618 -6.43 27.56 -9.63
N ALA A 619 -7.30 26.54 -9.70
CA ALA A 619 -7.24 25.33 -8.86
C ALA A 619 -5.83 24.74 -8.77
N SER A 620 -5.11 24.72 -9.88
CA SER A 620 -3.71 24.29 -9.96
C SER A 620 -2.75 25.48 -10.02
N GLY A 621 -2.95 26.43 -10.95
CA GLY A 621 -1.98 27.50 -11.24
C GLY A 621 -1.81 28.52 -10.11
N GLY A 622 -2.78 28.66 -9.22
CA GLY A 622 -2.76 29.64 -8.12
C GLY A 622 -1.62 29.46 -7.12
N PHE A 623 -1.02 28.27 -7.02
CA PHE A 623 0.22 28.04 -6.26
C PHE A 623 1.44 27.72 -7.15
N VAL A 624 1.37 28.00 -8.45
CA VAL A 624 2.50 27.86 -9.39
C VAL A 624 2.92 29.22 -9.94
N VAL A 625 1.99 29.95 -10.56
CA VAL A 625 2.29 31.19 -11.31
C VAL A 625 2.90 32.30 -10.43
N PRO A 626 2.43 32.60 -9.21
CA PRO A 626 3.05 33.61 -8.35
C PRO A 626 4.53 33.37 -8.00
N PHE A 627 5.02 32.15 -8.19
CA PHE A 627 6.38 31.75 -7.86
C PHE A 627 7.26 31.56 -9.09
N VAL A 628 6.71 30.98 -10.16
CA VAL A 628 7.41 30.67 -11.43
C VAL A 628 7.35 31.84 -12.41
N ASN A 629 6.19 32.48 -12.59
CA ASN A 629 5.97 33.59 -13.53
C ASN A 629 5.12 34.72 -12.90
N PRO A 630 5.65 35.45 -11.90
CA PRO A 630 4.91 36.50 -11.20
C PRO A 630 4.55 37.71 -12.09
N ALA A 631 5.23 37.85 -13.24
CA ALA A 631 4.94 38.91 -14.21
C ALA A 631 3.67 38.67 -15.03
N LEU A 632 3.17 37.42 -15.10
CA LEU A 632 1.91 37.12 -15.78
C LEU A 632 0.74 37.84 -15.10
N LEU A 633 -0.07 38.55 -15.89
CA LEU A 633 -1.28 39.23 -15.45
C LEU A 633 -2.48 38.29 -15.63
N TRP A 634 -3.01 37.79 -14.51
CA TRP A 634 -4.11 36.81 -14.52
C TRP A 634 -5.07 36.96 -13.33
N ASP A 635 -4.66 37.69 -12.30
CA ASP A 635 -5.31 37.79 -10.99
C ASP A 635 -6.05 39.13 -10.82
N PHE A 636 -6.26 39.60 -9.59
CA PHE A 636 -6.98 40.84 -9.31
C PHE A 636 -6.31 42.12 -9.87
N ARG A 637 -5.08 42.04 -10.41
CA ARG A 637 -4.50 43.11 -11.26
C ARG A 637 -5.32 43.38 -12.52
N LEU A 638 -6.12 42.43 -12.99
CA LEU A 638 -7.08 42.60 -14.09
C LEU A 638 -8.41 43.12 -13.56
N GLU A 639 -9.00 44.12 -14.21
CA GLU A 639 -10.24 44.78 -13.75
C GLU A 639 -11.41 43.79 -13.62
N LYS A 640 -11.63 42.97 -14.65
CA LYS A 640 -12.80 42.07 -14.71
C LYS A 640 -12.66 40.82 -13.84
N VAL A 641 -11.50 40.54 -13.26
CA VAL A 641 -11.33 39.39 -12.34
C VAL A 641 -11.95 39.74 -10.98
N VAL A 642 -13.07 39.10 -10.64
CA VAL A 642 -13.84 39.41 -9.42
C VAL A 642 -13.71 38.36 -8.32
N SER A 643 -13.34 37.14 -8.68
CA SER A 643 -13.09 36.04 -7.73
C SER A 643 -12.17 34.98 -8.32
N ILE A 644 -11.46 34.26 -7.45
CA ILE A 644 -10.43 33.27 -7.81
C ILE A 644 -10.55 32.07 -6.85
N ASN A 645 -10.53 30.84 -7.38
CA ASN A 645 -10.39 29.62 -6.58
C ASN A 645 -8.98 29.03 -6.64
N VAL A 646 -8.56 28.31 -5.60
CA VAL A 646 -7.35 27.47 -5.63
C VAL A 646 -7.52 26.21 -4.77
N SER A 647 -6.99 25.07 -5.21
CA SER A 647 -6.90 23.87 -4.35
C SER A 647 -5.57 23.91 -3.60
N GLY A 648 -5.64 24.19 -2.29
CA GLY A 648 -4.50 24.01 -1.39
C GLY A 648 -3.95 22.58 -1.45
N HIS A 649 -4.83 21.60 -1.63
CA HIS A 649 -4.44 20.21 -1.79
C HIS A 649 -3.81 19.80 -3.14
N LYS A 650 -3.53 20.76 -4.04
CA LYS A 650 -2.71 20.54 -5.25
C LYS A 650 -1.32 21.15 -5.04
N TYR A 651 -0.91 22.11 -5.87
CA TYR A 651 0.36 22.83 -5.71
C TYR A 651 0.43 23.74 -4.47
N GLY A 652 -0.64 23.83 -3.66
CA GLY A 652 -0.57 24.40 -2.32
C GLY A 652 0.15 23.52 -1.29
N LEU A 653 0.53 22.29 -1.68
CA LEU A 653 1.36 21.34 -0.93
C LEU A 653 0.73 20.87 0.40
N VAL A 654 -0.55 20.50 0.35
CA VAL A 654 -1.30 19.91 1.48
C VAL A 654 -1.99 18.61 1.02
N TYR A 655 -2.20 17.66 1.92
CA TYR A 655 -3.01 16.46 1.64
C TYR A 655 -4.49 16.78 1.27
N PRO A 656 -5.22 15.84 0.61
CA PRO A 656 -6.58 16.05 0.10
C PRO A 656 -7.63 16.37 1.18
N GLY A 657 -7.81 17.67 1.45
CA GLY A 657 -8.93 18.16 2.24
C GLY A 657 -9.11 19.69 2.30
N VAL A 658 -8.30 20.48 1.59
CA VAL A 658 -8.41 21.95 1.59
C VAL A 658 -8.38 22.59 0.18
N GLY A 659 -9.31 23.52 -0.03
CA GLY A 659 -9.32 24.51 -1.10
C GLY A 659 -9.66 25.89 -0.54
N TRP A 660 -9.67 26.89 -1.42
CA TRP A 660 -9.86 28.30 -1.08
C TRP A 660 -10.62 29.03 -2.18
N VAL A 661 -11.40 30.04 -1.78
CA VAL A 661 -11.96 31.07 -2.68
C VAL A 661 -11.74 32.45 -2.08
N VAL A 662 -11.42 33.41 -2.93
CA VAL A 662 -11.23 34.83 -2.59
C VAL A 662 -12.02 35.69 -3.58
N TRP A 663 -12.62 36.77 -3.09
CA TRP A 663 -13.30 37.81 -3.87
C TRP A 663 -12.49 39.12 -3.86
N ARG A 664 -12.62 39.90 -4.93
CA ARG A 664 -11.91 41.18 -5.13
C ARG A 664 -12.28 42.23 -4.07
N SER A 665 -13.55 42.26 -3.68
CA SER A 665 -14.14 43.19 -2.71
C SER A 665 -15.44 42.58 -2.17
N ALA A 666 -16.02 43.19 -1.14
CA ALA A 666 -17.29 42.74 -0.57
C ALA A 666 -18.51 42.90 -1.51
N GLU A 667 -18.42 43.67 -2.59
CA GLU A 667 -19.54 43.86 -3.54
C GLU A 667 -19.82 42.62 -4.39
N TYR A 668 -18.81 41.75 -4.57
CA TYR A 668 -18.90 40.54 -5.38
C TYR A 668 -19.35 39.31 -4.58
N LEU A 669 -19.61 39.47 -3.27
CA LEU A 669 -20.21 38.46 -2.40
C LEU A 669 -21.54 39.00 -1.83
N PRO A 670 -22.69 38.73 -2.49
CA PRO A 670 -23.99 39.21 -2.05
C PRO A 670 -24.33 38.76 -0.62
N LYS A 671 -24.71 39.72 0.25
CA LYS A 671 -24.86 39.51 1.70
C LYS A 671 -25.91 38.46 2.05
N GLU A 672 -26.92 38.27 1.22
CA GLU A 672 -27.97 37.25 1.37
C GLU A 672 -27.51 35.81 1.08
N LEU A 673 -26.24 35.62 0.69
CA LEU A 673 -25.59 34.31 0.67
C LEU A 673 -24.77 34.02 1.94
N ILE A 674 -24.52 35.03 2.77
CA ILE A 674 -23.78 34.91 4.02
C ILE A 674 -24.77 34.57 5.14
N PHE A 675 -24.51 33.47 5.85
CA PHE A 675 -25.31 33.05 7.00
C PHE A 675 -24.59 33.48 8.29
N ASN A 676 -25.26 34.30 9.10
CA ASN A 676 -24.80 34.60 10.45
C ASN A 676 -25.37 33.55 11.41
N ILE A 677 -24.50 32.86 12.13
CA ILE A 677 -24.82 31.72 13.00
C ILE A 677 -24.36 32.04 14.41
N ASN A 678 -25.22 31.88 15.43
CA ASN A 678 -24.90 32.24 16.82
C ASN A 678 -25.33 31.24 17.89
N TYR A 679 -25.91 30.10 17.51
CA TYR A 679 -26.32 29.07 18.49
C TYR A 679 -25.14 28.33 19.15
N LEU A 680 -23.90 28.56 18.69
CA LEU A 680 -22.67 28.07 19.32
C LEU A 680 -22.09 29.07 20.35
N GLY A 681 -22.64 30.29 20.46
CA GLY A 681 -22.32 31.28 21.51
C GLY A 681 -22.13 32.71 20.98
N ALA A 682 -21.52 32.87 19.81
CA ALA A 682 -21.20 34.16 19.19
C ALA A 682 -21.61 34.23 17.71
N ASP A 683 -21.90 35.43 17.19
CA ASP A 683 -22.24 35.66 15.78
C ASP A 683 -21.05 35.37 14.84
N GLN A 684 -21.20 34.32 14.01
CA GLN A 684 -20.20 33.86 13.04
C GLN A 684 -20.76 33.97 11.62
N ALA A 685 -20.06 34.71 10.75
CA ALA A 685 -20.40 34.82 9.34
C ALA A 685 -19.84 33.62 8.55
N SER A 686 -20.72 32.81 7.94
CA SER A 686 -20.36 31.64 7.16
C SER A 686 -20.89 31.71 5.72
N PHE A 687 -20.07 31.23 4.78
CA PHE A 687 -20.45 31.02 3.38
C PHE A 687 -19.73 29.79 2.82
N THR A 688 -20.20 28.61 3.20
CA THR A 688 -19.70 27.30 2.73
C THR A 688 -20.88 26.39 2.35
N LEU A 689 -20.62 25.35 1.56
CA LEU A 689 -21.63 24.31 1.26
C LEU A 689 -21.56 23.18 2.29
N ASN A 690 -20.37 22.92 2.83
CA ASN A 690 -20.17 22.05 3.97
C ASN A 690 -20.41 22.81 5.30
N PHE A 691 -20.84 22.09 6.33
CA PHE A 691 -20.91 22.59 7.70
C PHE A 691 -19.71 22.06 8.50
N SER A 692 -19.90 21.04 9.35
CA SER A 692 -18.80 20.39 10.07
C SER A 692 -17.79 19.72 9.12
N LYS A 693 -16.51 20.02 9.32
CA LYS A 693 -15.38 19.45 8.57
C LYS A 693 -14.11 19.45 9.43
N GLY A 694 -13.16 18.56 9.18
CA GLY A 694 -11.91 18.50 9.95
C GLY A 694 -10.97 19.69 9.65
N ALA A 695 -10.52 20.40 10.68
CA ALA A 695 -9.67 21.59 10.55
C ALA A 695 -8.19 21.31 10.21
N SER A 696 -7.75 20.05 10.31
CA SER A 696 -6.35 19.62 10.11
C SER A 696 -5.71 20.18 8.84
N HIS A 697 -6.41 20.13 7.70
CA HIS A 697 -5.91 20.61 6.42
C HIS A 697 -5.73 22.14 6.34
N VAL A 698 -6.53 22.92 7.09
CA VAL A 698 -6.40 24.39 7.18
C VAL A 698 -5.15 24.76 8.00
N ILE A 699 -4.92 24.04 9.11
CA ILE A 699 -3.72 24.18 9.94
C ILE A 699 -2.47 23.76 9.17
N ALA A 700 -2.53 22.66 8.42
CA ALA A 700 -1.45 22.19 7.55
C ALA A 700 -1.13 23.21 6.43
N GLN A 701 -2.14 23.82 5.81
CA GLN A 701 -1.89 24.88 4.82
C GLN A 701 -1.12 26.07 5.43
N TYR A 702 -1.49 26.48 6.64
CA TYR A 702 -0.83 27.57 7.35
C TYR A 702 0.62 27.23 7.71
N TYR A 703 0.88 26.02 8.23
CA TYR A 703 2.22 25.49 8.42
C TYR A 703 3.05 25.63 7.14
N THR A 704 2.55 25.09 6.02
CA THR A 704 3.24 25.11 4.73
C THR A 704 3.54 26.54 4.26
N MET A 705 2.59 27.47 4.43
CA MET A 705 2.79 28.89 4.10
C MET A 705 3.90 29.55 4.91
N ILE A 706 3.93 29.37 6.24
CA ILE A 706 4.94 30.03 7.10
C ILE A 706 6.30 29.32 7.08
N ARG A 707 6.34 28.00 6.92
CA ARG A 707 7.56 27.17 6.90
C ARG A 707 8.33 27.28 5.58
N LEU A 708 7.64 27.52 4.46
CA LEU A 708 8.27 27.70 3.14
C LEU A 708 8.41 29.19 2.76
N GLY A 709 7.36 29.99 2.98
CA GLY A 709 7.22 31.34 2.46
C GLY A 709 7.35 31.42 0.93
N LYS A 710 7.38 32.65 0.39
CA LYS A 710 7.54 32.88 -1.06
C LYS A 710 8.87 32.36 -1.63
N ARG A 711 9.86 32.02 -0.78
CA ARG A 711 11.15 31.41 -1.19
C ARG A 711 11.04 29.90 -1.38
N GLY A 712 10.52 29.16 -0.40
CA GLY A 712 10.39 27.71 -0.45
C GLY A 712 9.48 27.25 -1.59
N TYR A 713 8.28 27.83 -1.70
CA TYR A 713 7.38 27.58 -2.83
C TYR A 713 8.07 27.83 -4.19
N ARG A 714 8.86 28.91 -4.33
CA ARG A 714 9.62 29.17 -5.56
C ARG A 714 10.71 28.13 -5.83
N SER A 715 11.45 27.70 -4.81
CA SER A 715 12.44 26.63 -4.96
C SER A 715 11.81 25.31 -5.39
N ILE A 716 10.66 24.95 -4.84
CA ILE A 716 9.91 23.74 -5.20
C ILE A 716 9.36 23.87 -6.63
N MET A 717 8.52 24.88 -6.91
CA MET A 717 7.85 25.01 -8.21
C MET A 717 8.83 25.14 -9.38
N LEU A 718 9.95 25.85 -9.22
CA LEU A 718 10.99 25.91 -10.27
C LEU A 718 11.66 24.54 -10.51
N ASN A 719 11.83 23.71 -9.47
CA ASN A 719 12.36 22.36 -9.64
C ASN A 719 11.33 21.42 -10.30
N LEU A 720 10.04 21.60 -10.03
CA LEU A 720 8.97 20.87 -10.71
C LEU A 720 8.88 21.26 -12.19
N THR A 721 8.94 22.56 -12.52
CA THR A 721 9.00 23.05 -13.91
C THR A 721 10.21 22.49 -14.65
N ARG A 722 11.42 22.56 -14.07
CA ARG A 722 12.64 21.97 -14.65
C ARG A 722 12.53 20.47 -14.89
N THR A 723 11.87 19.74 -14.00
CA THR A 723 11.70 18.28 -14.12
C THR A 723 10.66 17.93 -15.19
N ALA A 724 9.58 18.72 -15.32
CA ALA A 724 8.63 18.61 -16.43
C ALA A 724 9.28 18.98 -17.79
N ASP A 725 10.05 20.07 -17.87
CA ASP A 725 10.79 20.45 -19.07
C ASP A 725 11.79 19.37 -19.51
N TYR A 726 12.51 18.76 -18.55
CA TYR A 726 13.40 17.63 -18.81
C TYR A 726 12.65 16.40 -19.34
N LEU A 727 11.53 16.05 -18.73
CA LEU A 727 10.69 14.93 -19.17
C LEU A 727 10.12 15.17 -20.58
N ALA A 728 9.64 16.39 -20.87
CA ALA A 728 9.18 16.78 -22.19
C ALA A 728 10.28 16.69 -23.24
N ALA A 729 11.51 17.10 -22.91
CA ALA A 729 12.67 16.95 -23.79
C ALA A 729 13.03 15.47 -24.05
N GLN A 730 12.99 14.61 -23.01
CA GLN A 730 13.21 13.17 -23.17
C GLN A 730 12.13 12.51 -24.04
N LEU A 731 10.85 12.84 -23.82
CA LEU A 731 9.74 12.29 -24.60
C LEU A 731 9.75 12.77 -26.07
N LYS A 732 10.08 14.05 -26.30
CA LYS A 732 10.29 14.56 -27.67
C LYS A 732 11.45 13.86 -28.38
N ALA A 733 12.53 13.53 -27.66
CA ALA A 733 13.64 12.73 -28.18
C ALA A 733 13.28 11.24 -28.42
N MET A 734 12.14 10.77 -27.90
CA MET A 734 11.54 9.45 -28.22
C MET A 734 10.51 9.53 -29.38
N GLY A 735 10.36 10.68 -30.03
CA GLY A 735 9.38 10.85 -31.12
C GLY A 735 7.95 11.11 -30.66
N MET A 736 7.73 11.50 -29.40
CA MET A 736 6.39 11.89 -28.91
C MET A 736 6.08 13.36 -29.24
N ILE A 737 4.84 13.62 -29.64
CA ILE A 737 4.31 14.98 -29.79
C ILE A 737 4.00 15.52 -28.38
N ILE A 738 4.60 16.65 -28.01
CA ILE A 738 4.33 17.33 -26.73
C ILE A 738 3.22 18.36 -26.93
N MET A 739 2.20 18.31 -26.07
CA MET A 739 0.99 19.16 -26.09
C MET A 739 0.96 20.18 -24.93
N SER A 740 1.89 20.10 -23.98
CA SER A 740 2.01 20.99 -22.82
C SER A 740 3.07 22.10 -23.02
N GLN A 741 2.77 23.32 -22.57
CA GLN A 741 3.73 24.43 -22.58
C GLN A 741 4.84 24.27 -21.54
N GLY A 742 6.09 24.21 -22.00
CA GLY A 742 7.28 24.22 -21.14
C GLY A 742 7.79 25.60 -20.72
N GLY A 743 8.83 25.65 -19.90
CA GLY A 743 9.55 26.87 -19.52
C GLY A 743 8.74 27.85 -18.68
N GLY A 744 7.84 27.35 -17.82
CA GLY A 744 7.02 28.17 -16.92
C GLY A 744 5.84 28.88 -17.57
N ARG A 745 5.49 28.54 -18.81
CA ARG A 745 4.27 28.99 -19.51
C ARG A 745 3.06 28.06 -19.31
N GLY A 746 3.21 27.05 -18.45
CA GLY A 746 2.19 26.09 -18.05
C GLY A 746 2.54 25.47 -16.70
N LEU A 747 1.63 24.66 -16.15
CA LEU A 747 1.87 23.84 -14.96
C LEU A 747 3.07 22.89 -15.17
N PRO A 748 3.73 22.40 -14.10
CA PRO A 748 4.71 21.32 -14.19
C PRO A 748 3.99 19.98 -14.52
N VAL A 749 3.65 19.83 -15.79
CA VAL A 749 2.87 18.76 -16.39
C VAL A 749 3.46 18.50 -17.76
N VAL A 750 3.60 17.23 -18.14
CA VAL A 750 3.89 16.86 -19.52
C VAL A 750 2.69 16.14 -20.10
N ALA A 751 1.98 16.83 -20.99
CA ALA A 751 0.94 16.25 -21.83
C ALA A 751 1.56 15.90 -23.18
N PHE A 752 1.37 14.67 -23.64
CA PHE A 752 2.02 14.14 -24.84
C PHE A 752 1.19 13.06 -25.52
N ARG A 753 1.49 12.77 -26.78
CA ARG A 753 0.84 11.70 -27.55
C ARG A 753 1.81 11.06 -28.54
N ILE A 754 1.43 9.88 -29.04
CA ILE A 754 2.17 9.18 -30.09
C ILE A 754 2.00 9.96 -31.40
N ASP A 755 3.06 10.11 -32.19
CA ASP A 755 2.95 10.69 -33.53
C ASP A 755 2.26 9.68 -34.48
N PRO A 756 1.10 10.00 -35.07
CA PRO A 756 0.39 9.08 -35.95
C PRO A 756 1.18 8.70 -37.22
N SER A 757 2.15 9.52 -37.64
CA SER A 757 2.98 9.26 -38.82
C SER A 757 3.97 8.10 -38.64
N HIS A 758 4.27 7.68 -37.40
CA HIS A 758 5.15 6.53 -37.16
C HIS A 758 4.47 5.16 -37.39
N GLY A 759 3.15 5.12 -37.58
CA GLY A 759 2.44 3.93 -38.05
C GLY A 759 2.36 2.75 -37.07
N HIS A 760 2.54 2.98 -35.77
CA HIS A 760 2.38 1.96 -34.71
C HIS A 760 0.98 1.32 -34.71
N LEU A 761 0.90 0.04 -34.36
CA LEU A 761 -0.37 -0.69 -34.17
C LEU A 761 -0.89 -0.54 -32.72
N TYR A 762 -0.01 -0.20 -31.77
CA TYR A 762 -0.36 0.18 -30.41
C TYR A 762 -0.70 1.68 -30.27
N ASP A 763 -1.38 2.04 -29.17
CA ASP A 763 -1.77 3.41 -28.86
C ASP A 763 -1.37 3.82 -27.42
N GLU A 764 -1.74 5.04 -27.02
CA GLU A 764 -1.50 5.60 -25.70
C GLU A 764 -2.04 4.73 -24.55
N PHE A 765 -3.14 4.00 -24.77
CA PHE A 765 -3.72 3.12 -23.75
C PHE A 765 -2.90 1.85 -23.58
N ALA A 766 -2.29 1.32 -24.65
CA ALA A 766 -1.35 0.21 -24.57
C ALA A 766 -0.06 0.60 -23.82
N VAL A 767 0.49 1.80 -24.08
CA VAL A 767 1.65 2.33 -23.34
C VAL A 767 1.31 2.52 -21.85
N ALA A 768 0.16 3.13 -21.54
CA ALA A 768 -0.33 3.27 -20.17
C ALA A 768 -0.55 1.92 -19.46
N HIS A 769 -0.95 0.87 -20.18
CA HIS A 769 -1.10 -0.47 -19.64
C HIS A 769 0.24 -1.12 -19.29
N GLN A 770 1.23 -1.04 -20.20
CA GLN A 770 2.58 -1.57 -19.96
C GLN A 770 3.29 -0.87 -18.80
N LEU A 771 3.17 0.46 -18.69
CA LEU A 771 3.71 1.21 -17.55
C LEU A 771 3.11 0.77 -16.21
N ARG A 772 1.85 0.32 -16.19
CA ARG A 772 1.19 -0.17 -14.97
C ARG A 772 1.71 -1.53 -14.49
N GLU A 773 2.31 -2.35 -15.37
CA GLU A 773 3.01 -3.57 -14.94
C GLU A 773 4.22 -3.25 -14.04
N ARG A 774 4.74 -2.01 -14.09
CA ARG A 774 5.80 -1.47 -13.22
C ARG A 774 5.27 -0.55 -12.12
N GLY A 775 3.95 -0.57 -11.85
CA GLY A 775 3.31 0.21 -10.80
C GLY A 775 3.03 1.68 -11.15
N TRP A 776 3.50 2.20 -12.28
CA TRP A 776 3.21 3.57 -12.70
C TRP A 776 1.74 3.74 -13.08
N VAL A 777 1.10 4.80 -12.58
CA VAL A 777 -0.21 5.24 -13.04
C VAL A 777 -0.04 6.51 -13.86
N VAL A 778 0.34 6.33 -15.13
CA VAL A 778 0.21 7.36 -16.17
C VAL A 778 -1.13 7.16 -16.88
N PRO A 779 -2.03 8.14 -16.87
CA PRO A 779 -3.32 8.06 -17.56
C PRO A 779 -3.16 8.24 -19.07
N ALA A 780 -3.93 7.49 -19.84
CA ALA A 780 -4.25 7.77 -21.23
C ALA A 780 -5.75 8.11 -21.34
N TYR A 781 -6.10 9.08 -22.19
CA TYR A 781 -7.46 9.55 -22.39
C TYR A 781 -7.64 10.23 -23.76
N THR A 782 -8.88 10.45 -24.15
CA THR A 782 -9.26 11.32 -25.28
C THR A 782 -9.40 12.76 -24.80
N MET A 783 -9.06 13.72 -25.67
CA MET A 783 -9.26 15.15 -25.40
C MET A 783 -10.76 15.52 -25.27
N ALA A 784 -11.02 16.76 -24.86
CA ALA A 784 -12.34 17.37 -24.67
C ALA A 784 -13.28 17.27 -25.90
N PRO A 785 -14.60 17.52 -25.73
CA PRO A 785 -15.60 17.38 -26.80
C PRO A 785 -15.25 18.08 -28.11
N HIS A 786 -15.64 17.46 -29.23
CA HIS A 786 -15.24 17.77 -30.61
C HIS A 786 -13.76 17.53 -30.95
N SER A 787 -12.90 17.23 -29.96
CA SER A 787 -11.48 16.87 -30.14
C SER A 787 -11.18 15.41 -29.72
N GLU A 788 -12.19 14.56 -29.56
CA GLU A 788 -12.06 13.21 -28.94
C GLU A 788 -11.18 12.25 -29.75
N LYS A 789 -10.90 12.56 -31.01
CA LYS A 789 -9.93 11.84 -31.87
C LYS A 789 -8.50 11.94 -31.36
N LEU A 790 -8.19 12.99 -30.59
CA LEU A 790 -6.89 13.18 -29.94
C LEU A 790 -6.78 12.27 -28.72
N LYS A 791 -6.23 11.08 -28.91
CA LYS A 791 -5.68 10.28 -27.81
C LYS A 791 -4.40 10.94 -27.29
N MET A 792 -4.22 10.95 -25.97
CA MET A 792 -3.07 11.53 -25.30
C MET A 792 -2.80 10.91 -23.92
N MET A 793 -1.59 11.11 -23.42
CA MET A 793 -1.12 10.77 -22.07
C MET A 793 -0.73 12.03 -21.30
N ARG A 794 -0.72 11.97 -19.96
CA ARG A 794 -0.28 13.09 -19.11
C ARG A 794 0.47 12.64 -17.88
N VAL A 795 1.68 13.17 -17.66
CA VAL A 795 2.42 13.05 -16.39
C VAL A 795 2.31 14.36 -15.62
N VAL A 796 1.81 14.30 -14.39
CA VAL A 796 1.79 15.44 -13.45
C VAL A 796 3.01 15.35 -12.53
N VAL A 797 3.80 16.44 -12.46
CA VAL A 797 5.06 16.50 -11.69
C VAL A 797 4.81 17.24 -10.38
N ARG A 798 4.68 16.47 -9.28
CA ARG A 798 4.48 16.96 -7.91
C ARG A 798 5.77 17.00 -7.10
N GLU A 799 5.72 17.60 -5.92
CA GLU A 799 6.85 17.77 -4.98
C GLU A 799 7.69 16.50 -4.75
N ASP A 800 7.05 15.33 -4.61
CA ASP A 800 7.74 14.06 -4.39
C ASP A 800 8.35 13.43 -5.68
N PHE A 801 8.03 13.97 -6.86
CA PHE A 801 8.51 13.46 -8.14
C PHE A 801 9.92 14.00 -8.49
N SER A 802 10.93 13.45 -7.81
CA SER A 802 12.33 13.84 -8.00
C SER A 802 12.87 13.56 -9.41
N LYS A 803 13.96 14.26 -9.80
CA LYS A 803 14.67 14.01 -11.07
C LYS A 803 15.09 12.54 -11.25
N SER A 804 15.50 11.85 -10.17
CA SER A 804 15.85 10.43 -10.23
C SER A 804 14.61 9.55 -10.50
N ARG A 805 13.46 9.88 -9.90
CA ARG A 805 12.17 9.23 -10.18
C ARG A 805 11.73 9.48 -11.64
N CYS A 806 12.01 10.66 -12.17
CA CYS A 806 11.81 11.00 -13.57
C CYS A 806 12.70 10.18 -14.52
N ASP A 807 13.96 9.94 -14.18
CA ASP A 807 14.88 9.12 -14.99
C ASP A 807 14.43 7.65 -15.05
N MET A 808 13.89 7.10 -13.96
CA MET A 808 13.28 5.76 -13.96
C MET A 808 12.03 5.70 -14.85
N LEU A 809 11.14 6.69 -14.77
CA LEU A 809 9.99 6.78 -15.69
C LEU A 809 10.42 6.87 -17.15
N VAL A 810 11.46 7.66 -17.45
CA VAL A 810 12.02 7.79 -18.81
C VAL A 810 12.62 6.47 -19.31
N LEU A 811 13.21 5.67 -18.44
CA LEU A 811 13.69 4.32 -18.77
C LEU A 811 12.51 3.36 -19.02
N ASP A 812 11.52 3.35 -18.13
CA ASP A 812 10.36 2.45 -18.24
C ASP A 812 9.47 2.77 -19.45
N ILE A 813 9.35 4.04 -19.84
CA ILE A 813 8.70 4.43 -21.11
C ILE A 813 9.48 3.88 -22.31
N LYS A 814 10.82 3.97 -22.32
CA LYS A 814 11.64 3.37 -23.39
C LYS A 814 11.46 1.85 -23.45
N MET A 815 11.40 1.17 -22.30
CA MET A 815 11.16 -0.27 -22.24
C MET A 815 9.74 -0.66 -22.70
N ALA A 816 8.72 0.12 -22.36
CA ALA A 816 7.35 -0.11 -22.82
C ALA A 816 7.22 0.05 -24.34
N LEU A 817 7.83 1.09 -24.92
CA LEU A 817 7.82 1.34 -26.38
C LEU A 817 8.61 0.27 -27.16
N ASP A 818 9.76 -0.16 -26.65
CA ASP A 818 10.54 -1.27 -27.22
C ASP A 818 9.79 -2.60 -27.16
N THR A 819 9.10 -2.89 -26.04
CA THR A 819 8.29 -4.11 -25.88
C THR A 819 7.10 -4.11 -26.84
N LEU A 820 6.37 -3.00 -26.94
CA LEU A 820 5.23 -2.87 -27.85
C LEU A 820 5.67 -2.86 -29.33
N GLY A 821 6.77 -2.19 -29.68
CA GLY A 821 7.31 -2.18 -31.03
C GLY A 821 7.77 -3.56 -31.53
N LYS A 822 8.23 -4.43 -30.62
CA LYS A 822 8.52 -5.84 -30.94
C LYS A 822 7.26 -6.65 -31.21
N LEU A 823 6.20 -6.46 -30.40
CA LEU A 823 4.90 -7.10 -30.61
C LEU A 823 4.25 -6.65 -31.93
N ASP A 824 4.37 -5.37 -32.29
CA ASP A 824 3.96 -4.85 -33.61
C ASP A 824 4.72 -5.55 -34.74
N ALA A 825 6.05 -5.64 -34.64
CA ALA A 825 6.88 -6.29 -35.65
C ALA A 825 6.55 -7.79 -35.81
N GLU A 826 6.38 -8.54 -34.72
CA GLU A 826 5.94 -9.95 -34.74
C GLU A 826 4.54 -10.09 -35.38
N THR A 827 3.63 -9.15 -35.11
CA THR A 827 2.28 -9.13 -35.70
C THR A 827 2.32 -8.83 -37.21
N LEU A 828 3.19 -7.92 -37.65
CA LEU A 828 3.38 -7.58 -39.07
C LEU A 828 4.06 -8.72 -39.85
N VAL A 829 5.04 -9.41 -39.25
CA VAL A 829 5.79 -10.51 -39.88
C VAL A 829 4.95 -11.79 -40.00
N SER A 830 4.04 -12.05 -39.06
CA SER A 830 3.22 -13.29 -39.08
C SER A 830 2.12 -13.31 -40.15
N GLY A 831 1.75 -12.15 -40.72
CA GLY A 831 0.78 -12.03 -41.82
C GLY A 831 -0.68 -12.33 -41.45
N GLU A 832 -0.94 -12.97 -40.31
CA GLU A 832 -2.27 -13.21 -39.79
C GLU A 832 -2.90 -11.91 -39.27
N LYS A 833 -3.86 -11.36 -40.02
CA LYS A 833 -4.86 -10.44 -39.45
C LYS A 833 -5.73 -11.21 -38.45
N SER A 834 -5.22 -11.33 -37.23
CA SER A 834 -5.94 -11.84 -36.08
C SER A 834 -7.12 -10.92 -35.79
N ASN A 835 -8.30 -11.26 -36.31
CA ASN A 835 -9.57 -10.56 -36.04
C ASN A 835 -10.07 -10.80 -34.60
N PHE A 836 -9.15 -10.87 -33.64
CA PHE A 836 -9.42 -11.20 -32.24
C PHE A 836 -10.08 -10.03 -31.51
N GLN A 837 -11.40 -10.06 -31.38
CA GLN A 837 -12.15 -9.03 -30.66
C GLN A 837 -11.99 -9.22 -29.15
N PHE A 838 -11.13 -8.41 -28.52
CA PHE A 838 -10.93 -8.44 -27.06
C PHE A 838 -12.21 -8.20 -26.24
N ILE A 839 -13.15 -7.43 -26.78
CA ILE A 839 -14.50 -7.25 -26.21
C ILE A 839 -15.51 -7.48 -27.33
N LEU A 840 -16.36 -8.49 -27.17
CA LEU A 840 -17.46 -8.80 -28.07
C LEU A 840 -18.75 -8.18 -27.51
N ARG A 841 -19.43 -7.31 -28.27
CA ARG A 841 -20.69 -6.69 -27.82
C ARG A 841 -21.89 -7.42 -28.42
N LEU A 842 -22.65 -8.15 -27.60
CA LEU A 842 -23.80 -8.94 -28.03
C LEU A 842 -25.00 -8.74 -27.09
N LEU A 843 -26.18 -8.52 -27.65
CA LEU A 843 -27.45 -8.28 -26.91
C LEU A 843 -27.27 -7.23 -25.79
N ASN A 844 -26.74 -6.06 -26.15
CA ASN A 844 -26.40 -4.94 -25.24
C ASN A 844 -25.48 -5.29 -24.06
N THR A 845 -24.79 -6.42 -24.11
CA THR A 845 -23.84 -6.88 -23.09
C THR A 845 -22.44 -6.92 -23.68
N ASN A 846 -21.44 -6.39 -22.95
CA ASN A 846 -20.03 -6.56 -23.28
C ASN A 846 -19.52 -7.90 -22.72
N VAL A 847 -18.90 -8.69 -23.59
CA VAL A 847 -18.44 -10.06 -23.32
C VAL A 847 -16.92 -10.14 -23.51
N ASP A 848 -16.21 -10.79 -22.59
CA ASP A 848 -14.75 -10.94 -22.66
C ASP A 848 -14.34 -11.87 -23.81
N GLY A 849 -13.63 -11.32 -24.79
CA GLY A 849 -13.11 -12.03 -25.94
C GLY A 849 -12.11 -13.14 -25.59
N LYS A 850 -11.41 -13.02 -24.46
CA LYS A 850 -10.42 -14.01 -23.99
C LYS A 850 -11.05 -15.27 -23.39
N GLN A 851 -12.36 -15.23 -23.11
CA GLN A 851 -13.10 -16.35 -22.51
C GLN A 851 -13.69 -17.28 -23.58
N LYS A 852 -13.73 -18.60 -23.33
CA LYS A 852 -14.45 -19.56 -24.20
C LYS A 852 -15.93 -19.18 -24.32
N ILE A 853 -16.47 -19.21 -25.54
CA ILE A 853 -17.80 -18.63 -25.84
C ILE A 853 -18.93 -19.15 -24.94
N MET A 854 -18.90 -20.43 -24.59
CA MET A 854 -19.90 -21.07 -23.72
C MET A 854 -19.99 -20.44 -22.31
N TYR A 855 -18.89 -19.87 -21.80
CA TYR A 855 -18.88 -19.12 -20.54
C TYR A 855 -19.11 -17.64 -20.79
N ALA A 856 -18.52 -17.10 -21.85
CA ALA A 856 -18.58 -15.69 -22.21
C ALA A 856 -20.04 -15.19 -22.39
N LEU A 857 -20.88 -15.95 -23.11
CA LEU A 857 -22.31 -15.65 -23.27
C LEU A 857 -23.10 -15.63 -21.94
N THR A 858 -22.61 -16.24 -20.86
CA THR A 858 -23.32 -16.23 -19.57
C THR A 858 -23.24 -14.89 -18.84
N ARG A 859 -22.49 -13.92 -19.38
CA ARG A 859 -22.53 -12.52 -18.94
C ARG A 859 -23.87 -11.84 -19.28
N ILE A 860 -24.60 -12.33 -20.28
CA ILE A 860 -25.90 -11.81 -20.69
C ILE A 860 -26.96 -12.24 -19.67
N LYS A 861 -27.59 -11.28 -18.97
CA LYS A 861 -28.67 -11.56 -18.02
C LYS A 861 -29.75 -12.42 -18.70
N GLY A 862 -29.94 -13.64 -18.21
CA GLY A 862 -30.90 -14.63 -18.73
C GLY A 862 -30.26 -15.84 -19.41
N VAL A 863 -28.98 -15.78 -19.79
CA VAL A 863 -28.25 -16.88 -20.44
C VAL A 863 -27.50 -17.71 -19.38
N GLY A 864 -28.09 -18.82 -18.94
CA GLY A 864 -27.40 -19.78 -18.07
C GLY A 864 -26.40 -20.68 -18.82
N ARG A 865 -25.41 -21.25 -18.11
CA ARG A 865 -24.37 -22.15 -18.70
C ARG A 865 -24.97 -23.27 -19.58
N ARG A 866 -26.05 -23.92 -19.13
CA ARG A 866 -26.75 -24.96 -19.91
C ARG A 866 -27.39 -24.42 -21.19
N TYR A 867 -27.97 -23.21 -21.13
CA TYR A 867 -28.57 -22.54 -22.28
C TYR A 867 -27.51 -22.14 -23.30
N SER A 868 -26.41 -21.51 -22.88
CA SER A 868 -25.28 -21.19 -23.76
C SER A 868 -24.67 -22.43 -24.43
N ASN A 869 -24.48 -23.53 -23.70
CA ASN A 869 -23.99 -24.80 -24.28
C ASN A 869 -24.91 -25.32 -25.40
N LEU A 870 -26.23 -25.25 -25.20
CA LEU A 870 -27.20 -25.67 -26.21
C LEU A 870 -27.25 -24.69 -27.40
N VAL A 871 -27.19 -23.38 -27.15
CA VAL A 871 -27.12 -22.33 -28.18
C VAL A 871 -25.91 -22.54 -29.09
N CYS A 872 -24.70 -22.68 -28.53
CA CYS A 872 -23.48 -22.85 -29.34
C CYS A 872 -23.53 -24.14 -30.19
N LYS A 873 -24.05 -25.24 -29.62
CA LYS A 873 -24.30 -26.50 -30.35
C LYS A 873 -25.38 -26.40 -31.43
N LYS A 874 -26.33 -25.46 -31.30
CA LYS A 874 -27.36 -25.17 -32.32
C LYS A 874 -26.89 -24.18 -33.37
N ALA A 875 -25.93 -23.33 -33.02
CA ALA A 875 -25.27 -22.38 -33.92
C ALA A 875 -24.17 -23.04 -34.77
N ASP A 876 -23.76 -24.26 -34.43
CA ASP A 876 -22.60 -24.96 -34.97
C ASP A 876 -21.29 -24.17 -34.77
N VAL A 877 -21.02 -23.84 -33.50
CA VAL A 877 -19.82 -23.10 -33.06
C VAL A 877 -19.08 -23.93 -32.00
N ASP A 878 -17.76 -24.13 -32.20
CA ASP A 878 -16.94 -24.88 -31.25
C ASP A 878 -16.97 -24.24 -29.85
N LEU A 879 -17.23 -25.10 -28.87
CA LEU A 879 -17.33 -24.76 -27.45
C LEU A 879 -15.97 -24.38 -26.84
N ASN A 880 -14.86 -24.69 -27.52
CA ASN A 880 -13.50 -24.34 -27.10
C ASN A 880 -13.00 -23.01 -27.69
N LYS A 881 -13.60 -22.54 -28.79
CA LYS A 881 -13.35 -21.25 -29.40
C LYS A 881 -13.56 -20.11 -28.40
N ARG A 882 -12.67 -19.13 -28.39
CA ARG A 882 -12.82 -17.92 -27.55
C ARG A 882 -13.82 -16.98 -28.19
N ALA A 883 -14.52 -16.18 -27.39
CA ALA A 883 -15.53 -15.25 -27.90
C ALA A 883 -14.94 -14.22 -28.89
N GLY A 884 -13.67 -13.85 -28.72
CA GLY A 884 -12.97 -12.95 -29.65
C GLY A 884 -12.57 -13.58 -30.99
N GLU A 885 -12.60 -14.92 -31.11
CA GLU A 885 -12.23 -15.68 -32.32
C GLU A 885 -13.44 -15.94 -33.24
N ILE A 886 -14.61 -15.38 -32.92
CA ILE A 886 -15.88 -15.66 -33.58
C ILE A 886 -16.11 -14.74 -34.80
N THR A 887 -16.55 -15.34 -35.91
CA THR A 887 -16.91 -14.60 -37.12
C THR A 887 -18.29 -13.95 -36.99
N THR A 888 -18.56 -12.90 -37.77
CA THR A 888 -19.88 -12.23 -37.79
C THR A 888 -21.02 -13.21 -38.08
N GLU A 889 -20.79 -14.20 -38.95
CA GLU A 889 -21.77 -15.24 -39.32
C GLU A 889 -22.05 -16.26 -38.19
N GLU A 890 -21.03 -16.61 -37.41
CA GLU A 890 -21.21 -17.40 -36.18
C GLU A 890 -21.96 -16.58 -35.11
N LEU A 891 -21.66 -15.27 -35.02
CA LEU A 891 -22.26 -14.34 -34.08
C LEU A 891 -23.75 -14.13 -34.33
N GLU A 892 -24.14 -13.88 -35.58
CA GLU A 892 -25.53 -13.69 -36.00
C GLU A 892 -26.37 -14.97 -35.79
N ARG A 893 -25.80 -16.15 -36.06
CA ARG A 893 -26.41 -17.44 -35.70
C ARG A 893 -26.67 -17.53 -34.19
N ILE A 894 -25.67 -17.22 -33.36
CA ILE A 894 -25.82 -17.22 -31.89
C ILE A 894 -26.93 -16.26 -31.43
N VAL A 895 -26.96 -15.01 -31.94
CA VAL A 895 -28.02 -14.03 -31.60
C VAL A 895 -29.41 -14.55 -31.98
N THR A 896 -29.57 -15.02 -33.22
CA THR A 896 -30.87 -15.45 -33.76
C THR A 896 -31.44 -16.63 -32.99
N ILE A 897 -30.58 -17.58 -32.59
CA ILE A 897 -30.96 -18.75 -31.78
C ILE A 897 -31.30 -18.35 -30.33
N ILE A 898 -30.57 -17.40 -29.74
CA ILE A 898 -30.87 -16.88 -28.40
C ILE A 898 -32.25 -16.20 -28.36
N GLN A 899 -32.60 -15.45 -29.42
CA GLN A 899 -33.87 -14.72 -29.52
C GLN A 899 -35.07 -15.59 -29.95
N ASN A 900 -34.87 -16.59 -30.82
CA ASN A 900 -35.95 -17.41 -31.40
C ASN A 900 -35.84 -18.92 -31.07
N PRO A 901 -35.57 -19.32 -29.81
CA PRO A 901 -35.08 -20.66 -29.48
C PRO A 901 -36.03 -21.82 -29.84
N THR A 902 -37.34 -21.58 -29.81
CA THR A 902 -38.36 -22.58 -30.18
C THR A 902 -38.28 -22.99 -31.64
N GLN A 903 -37.94 -22.07 -32.55
CA GLN A 903 -37.73 -22.37 -33.98
C GLN A 903 -36.56 -23.35 -34.18
N TYR A 904 -35.51 -23.21 -33.37
CA TYR A 904 -34.33 -24.09 -33.39
C TYR A 904 -34.51 -25.40 -32.61
N LYS A 905 -35.76 -25.77 -32.28
CA LYS A 905 -36.12 -26.98 -31.53
C LYS A 905 -35.49 -27.03 -30.14
N ILE A 906 -35.34 -25.87 -29.47
CA ILE A 906 -35.08 -25.82 -28.02
C ILE A 906 -36.44 -25.95 -27.31
N PRO A 907 -36.63 -26.93 -26.40
CA PRO A 907 -37.92 -27.16 -25.76
C PRO A 907 -38.37 -26.01 -24.86
N GLY A 908 -39.67 -25.72 -24.82
CA GLY A 908 -40.25 -24.68 -23.96
C GLY A 908 -39.90 -24.83 -22.47
N TRP A 909 -39.88 -26.07 -21.96
CA TRP A 909 -39.48 -26.39 -20.57
C TRP A 909 -38.03 -26.00 -20.22
N PHE A 910 -37.18 -25.73 -21.22
CA PHE A 910 -35.79 -25.32 -21.05
C PHE A 910 -35.61 -23.79 -21.09
N LEU A 911 -36.67 -23.05 -21.43
CA LEU A 911 -36.66 -21.58 -21.50
C LEU A 911 -36.97 -20.97 -20.13
N ASN A 912 -36.48 -19.75 -19.88
CA ASN A 912 -36.60 -19.09 -18.58
C ASN A 912 -37.98 -18.43 -18.32
N ARG A 913 -38.83 -18.28 -19.35
CA ARG A 913 -40.21 -17.84 -19.22
C ARG A 913 -41.16 -18.85 -19.86
N GLN A 914 -41.79 -19.66 -19.02
CA GLN A 914 -42.74 -20.69 -19.44
C GLN A 914 -44.17 -20.21 -19.20
N ARG A 915 -45.04 -20.37 -20.21
CA ARG A 915 -46.45 -19.92 -20.25
C ARG A 915 -46.62 -18.51 -19.68
N ASP A 916 -46.09 -17.50 -20.37
CA ASP A 916 -46.34 -16.10 -19.98
C ASP A 916 -47.85 -15.85 -19.86
N ILE A 917 -48.27 -15.19 -18.78
CA ILE A 917 -49.69 -15.03 -18.47
C ILE A 917 -50.43 -14.06 -19.40
N VAL A 918 -49.71 -13.27 -20.23
CA VAL A 918 -50.30 -12.32 -21.17
C VAL A 918 -50.65 -12.99 -22.51
N ASP A 919 -49.81 -13.88 -23.03
CA ASP A 919 -50.00 -14.49 -24.37
C ASP A 919 -49.92 -16.03 -24.42
N GLY A 920 -49.67 -16.67 -23.27
CA GLY A 920 -49.62 -18.12 -23.11
C GLY A 920 -48.32 -18.79 -23.57
N LYS A 921 -47.34 -18.05 -24.10
CA LYS A 921 -46.18 -18.65 -24.81
C LYS A 921 -44.99 -18.96 -23.89
N ASP A 922 -44.19 -19.93 -24.31
CA ASP A 922 -42.85 -20.17 -23.79
C ASP A 922 -41.84 -19.31 -24.56
N SER A 923 -40.98 -18.58 -23.85
CA SER A 923 -40.00 -17.64 -24.43
C SER A 923 -38.72 -17.55 -23.59
N GLN A 924 -37.63 -17.05 -24.20
CA GLN A 924 -36.41 -16.70 -23.47
C GLN A 924 -36.34 -15.20 -23.28
N VAL A 925 -36.39 -14.75 -22.02
CA VAL A 925 -36.31 -13.34 -21.65
C VAL A 925 -34.88 -12.97 -21.26
N LEU A 926 -34.40 -11.83 -21.75
CA LEU A 926 -32.99 -11.47 -21.83
C LEU A 926 -32.78 -10.00 -21.45
N ALA A 927 -31.62 -9.68 -20.85
CA ALA A 927 -31.22 -8.32 -20.50
C ALA A 927 -32.34 -7.54 -19.79
N ASN A 928 -32.56 -6.27 -20.17
CA ASN A 928 -33.52 -5.35 -19.55
C ASN A 928 -34.98 -5.88 -19.59
N ASN A 929 -35.33 -6.71 -20.57
CA ASN A 929 -36.67 -7.30 -20.66
C ASN A 929 -36.96 -8.25 -19.49
N MET A 930 -35.93 -8.85 -18.87
CA MET A 930 -36.10 -9.68 -17.68
C MET A 930 -36.55 -8.83 -16.48
N GLU A 931 -35.99 -7.64 -16.32
CA GLU A 931 -36.33 -6.74 -15.23
C GLU A 931 -37.73 -6.13 -15.43
N SER A 932 -38.13 -5.82 -16.67
CA SER A 932 -39.53 -5.48 -16.99
C SER A 932 -40.48 -6.62 -16.62
N LYS A 933 -40.24 -7.84 -17.13
CA LYS A 933 -41.13 -8.99 -16.89
C LYS A 933 -41.20 -9.39 -15.42
N LEU A 934 -40.08 -9.31 -14.69
CA LEU A 934 -40.05 -9.50 -13.24
C LEU A 934 -40.88 -8.43 -12.51
N ARG A 935 -40.78 -7.16 -12.91
CA ARG A 935 -41.58 -6.07 -12.35
C ARG A 935 -43.07 -6.23 -12.65
N GLU A 936 -43.43 -6.60 -13.87
CA GLU A 936 -44.80 -6.93 -14.29
C GLU A 936 -45.39 -8.06 -13.41
N ASP A 937 -44.64 -9.14 -13.19
CA ASP A 937 -45.07 -10.23 -12.31
C ASP A 937 -45.16 -9.81 -10.83
N LEU A 938 -44.22 -9.02 -10.31
CA LEU A 938 -44.28 -8.53 -8.94
C LEU A 938 -45.48 -7.62 -8.71
N GLU A 939 -45.78 -6.70 -9.63
CA GLU A 939 -47.00 -5.87 -9.56
C GLU A 939 -48.27 -6.70 -9.73
N ARG A 940 -48.27 -7.73 -10.58
CA ARG A 940 -49.38 -8.69 -10.67
C ARG A 940 -49.57 -9.46 -9.36
N LEU A 941 -48.50 -9.97 -8.75
CA LEU A 941 -48.52 -10.68 -7.47
C LEU A 941 -49.03 -9.79 -6.32
N LYS A 942 -48.73 -8.47 -6.34
CA LYS A 942 -49.34 -7.49 -5.44
C LYS A 942 -50.85 -7.38 -5.68
N LYS A 943 -51.27 -7.15 -6.93
CA LYS A 943 -52.70 -7.00 -7.31
C LYS A 943 -53.55 -8.22 -6.92
N ILE A 944 -53.06 -9.45 -7.15
CA ILE A 944 -53.76 -10.69 -6.76
C ILE A 944 -53.50 -11.13 -5.32
N ARG A 945 -52.81 -10.31 -4.50
CA ARG A 945 -52.47 -10.58 -3.08
C ARG A 945 -51.73 -11.91 -2.85
N ALA A 946 -50.92 -12.35 -3.83
CA ALA A 946 -50.16 -13.60 -3.77
C ALA A 946 -48.87 -13.45 -2.94
N HIS A 947 -49.04 -13.27 -1.63
CA HIS A 947 -47.98 -12.90 -0.69
C HIS A 947 -46.75 -13.83 -0.67
N ARG A 948 -46.87 -15.10 -1.09
CA ARG A 948 -45.76 -16.08 -1.04
C ARG A 948 -44.61 -15.70 -1.99
N GLY A 949 -44.91 -15.26 -3.21
CA GLY A 949 -43.88 -14.87 -4.18
C GLY A 949 -43.18 -13.57 -3.79
N LEU A 950 -43.94 -12.58 -3.34
CA LEU A 950 -43.43 -11.29 -2.87
C LEU A 950 -42.50 -11.44 -1.66
N ARG A 951 -42.89 -12.25 -0.66
CA ARG A 951 -42.03 -12.52 0.51
C ARG A 951 -40.71 -13.18 0.11
N HIS A 952 -40.73 -14.13 -0.83
CA HIS A 952 -39.50 -14.77 -1.34
C HIS A 952 -38.62 -13.78 -2.13
N TYR A 953 -39.19 -12.84 -2.87
CA TYR A 953 -38.44 -11.77 -3.53
C TYR A 953 -37.80 -10.79 -2.53
N TRP A 954 -38.49 -10.48 -1.44
CA TRP A 954 -37.99 -9.64 -0.35
C TRP A 954 -37.18 -10.39 0.73
N GLY A 955 -36.74 -11.64 0.48
CA GLY A 955 -35.95 -12.44 1.44
C GLY A 955 -36.69 -12.86 2.74
N LEU A 956 -37.98 -12.53 2.88
CA LEU A 956 -38.74 -12.70 4.11
C LEU A 956 -39.09 -14.18 4.36
N ARG A 957 -38.57 -14.74 5.46
CA ARG A 957 -38.83 -16.13 5.89
C ARG A 957 -40.34 -16.41 6.00
N VAL A 958 -40.81 -17.44 5.30
CA VAL A 958 -42.21 -17.90 5.36
C VAL A 958 -42.39 -19.06 6.33
N ARG A 959 -43.35 -18.95 7.26
CA ARG A 959 -43.79 -20.07 8.11
C ARG A 959 -44.17 -21.27 7.23
N GLY A 960 -43.63 -22.44 7.56
CA GLY A 960 -43.94 -23.71 6.90
C GLY A 960 -42.91 -24.20 5.86
N GLN A 961 -41.83 -23.46 5.56
CA GLN A 961 -40.79 -23.95 4.63
C GLN A 961 -39.76 -24.90 5.30
N HIS A 962 -40.26 -25.99 5.89
CA HIS A 962 -39.43 -27.18 6.13
C HIS A 962 -39.27 -27.94 4.81
N SER A 963 -38.17 -27.69 4.09
CA SER A 963 -37.84 -28.44 2.87
C SER A 963 -36.41 -28.98 2.89
N LYS A 964 -36.07 -29.77 3.92
CA LYS A 964 -35.04 -30.81 3.75
C LYS A 964 -35.68 -32.03 3.07
N THR A 965 -35.06 -32.48 1.98
CA THR A 965 -35.13 -33.84 1.41
C THR A 965 -36.52 -34.51 1.26
N THR A 966 -37.01 -34.61 0.02
CA THR A 966 -38.01 -35.62 -0.37
C THR A 966 -37.38 -37.02 -0.42
N GLY A 967 -37.16 -37.64 0.74
CA GLY A 967 -36.60 -39.00 0.88
C GLY A 967 -37.49 -39.89 1.75
N ARG A 968 -38.33 -40.74 1.14
CA ARG A 968 -39.32 -41.57 1.84
C ARG A 968 -38.69 -42.66 2.73
N ARG A 969 -38.86 -42.58 4.06
CA ARG A 969 -38.87 -43.73 5.00
C ARG A 969 -39.82 -43.41 6.18
N GLY A 970 -40.47 -44.42 6.77
CA GLY A 970 -41.23 -44.31 8.02
C GLY A 970 -42.76 -44.24 7.85
N ARG A 971 -43.47 -45.23 8.45
CA ARG A 971 -44.92 -45.47 8.35
C ARG A 971 -45.81 -44.36 8.94
N THR A 972 -47.00 -44.23 8.37
CA THR A 972 -48.12 -43.41 8.89
C THR A 972 -48.75 -44.00 10.15
N VAL A 973 -49.03 -43.15 11.14
CA VAL A 973 -50.11 -43.28 12.15
C VAL A 973 -50.59 -41.86 12.50
N GLY A 974 -51.87 -41.59 12.73
CA GLY A 974 -53.01 -42.51 12.64
C GLY A 974 -54.25 -42.00 13.39
N VAL A 975 -54.78 -40.82 13.04
CA VAL A 975 -56.03 -40.29 13.64
C VAL A 975 -57.14 -40.24 12.59
N SER A 976 -58.29 -40.79 12.96
CA SER A 976 -59.46 -41.00 12.11
C SER A 976 -60.42 -39.80 12.07
N LYS A 977 -61.46 -39.89 11.22
CA LYS A 977 -62.74 -39.21 11.49
C LYS A 977 -63.21 -39.61 12.92
N LYS A 978 -63.97 -38.79 13.67
CA LYS A 978 -65.22 -38.13 13.22
C LYS A 978 -65.65 -37.04 14.22
N LYS A 979 -66.18 -35.92 13.71
CA LYS A 979 -67.02 -34.90 14.36
C LYS A 979 -66.92 -34.73 15.90
N GLY A 980 -66.22 -33.68 16.32
CA GLY A 980 -66.77 -32.65 17.20
C GLY A 980 -67.02 -31.42 16.35
#